data_AF-A0A1J5TS84-F1
#
_entry.id   AF-A0A1J5TS84-F1
#
_cell.length_a   1.000
_cell.length_b   1.000
_cell.length_c   1.000
_cell.angle_alpha   90.00
_cell.angle_beta   90.00
_cell.angle_gamma   90.00
#
_symmetry.space_group_name_H-M   'P 1'
#
loop_
_entity.id
_entity.type
_entity.pdbx_description
1 polymer ?
#
loop_
_entity_poly.entity_id
_entity_poly.type
_entity_poly.pdbx_seq_one_letter_code
_entity_poly.pdbx_strand_id
1 'polypeptide(L)'
;MRLLRLIPSSVAALALLFSATTSAHAQFLFTSSDIVQTPLPLGHGFLLNLVPGSGAQLYLTTTAEYYSFSTSNIAQLGSYSKIGAFQAVGVFPAGQSFIAANPGNPGHWGVTAYDANYNPTYYDYTLAPPRAASASPTLSDPGGFLPSIAIALDGTVYTREPNNVISKFTSIFTNSTPALTFGNTGPHALSGSGVIALDTTSNVLYATSFPSAGGALMERFNSSGTYLGSFALPVGTNAVYTVDSQGVVYVADMTSSNGYIYDGATGTQLGEFHGNWTSDVNYAISKGGVPTIALTDNGILAFDTGTGLNLDLLDVSSVNAPGTTLSTGGAAVSQPSITAAGNYTIADSGGSLTLTGTGSSVGQILNVGAGTQLIVGSGASLSVGVLRLQTDGTNFGSALLDGGSTLSAKLAGSGTLSFDGGTFQASGDTGLTPISIGSGGATIDSNGHALTDYASMTGTGSLTKQGAGSLNLYGNNSYTGPTTVTGGALQFGNPNALYGGDTTQWDANHVVVQSGATLAVNVGASDEFTADEILILTSGAKLASGSTFALDTTNASSGSFLLPGAIADNPAAALNLEKLGSNTLVLTGANTYSGSTTISDGTLQLGNGGTSGSIAGNIVDNATLTLDRGDAVTLSNVISGSGSLVMAGSGSLTLTSANSFTGTTIVSGGTLVMGNLSALAYSTLDYDNQGGTVSFGTLGSASLGGISGGESLALANASSSPVALTVGGNNAATTYSGALSGAGSLTKVGSGILTLTGANTYTGGTTVTGGFIDFASSSNLGSGLVTLNGGGLQWASGTTTDISSQLAPLGSNGGTLDTNGNSVTFASALSGTGSVTKAGSGTLTLSVANSYSGSTTVSGGSLQFGVDNALPSPTAVSVSSGATLDLNGHAGSVGSLAGSGSVALGSGSLSVGSDGSSTTFSGVIAGSGSLTKTGSGSLTLSGANTYSGPTSVSGGVLNLNGSASNSAFTVASGGTLSGSGSVGALTVASGGTLSPGNSPGTLSAGNTTFAGGGSFTWQINAASGSQGQNPGWDLLNVNGTLTLSASGFNKFSINLASLTLSDSPGAVSDFNPNLSYHFTFLSTSAGISGFDPSAFSLNTSAFSNSFSGSWSVSQDGNDLSLNYASAVPEPSSYATLISLSSLAFVASRRRKSRRSS
;
A
#
# COMPACT_ATOMS: atom_id res chain seq x y z
N MET A 1 32.12 53.09 17.78
CA MET A 1 33.27 52.43 18.44
C MET A 1 32.80 51.14 19.07
N ARG A 2 33.44 50.01 18.69
CA ARG A 2 33.71 48.73 19.41
C ARG A 2 32.79 48.28 20.56
N LEU A 3 32.50 46.99 20.81
CA LEU A 3 32.70 45.67 20.18
C LEU A 3 32.16 44.63 21.20
N LEU A 4 31.72 43.46 20.72
CA LEU A 4 31.46 42.13 21.35
C LEU A 4 29.98 41.71 21.33
N ARG A 5 29.57 40.53 20.85
CA ARG A 5 30.27 39.41 20.18
C ARG A 5 29.18 38.51 19.57
N LEU A 6 29.33 38.11 18.30
CA LEU A 6 28.56 37.06 17.62
C LEU A 6 29.16 35.67 17.95
N ILE A 7 28.31 34.65 18.08
CA ILE A 7 28.64 33.23 17.87
C ILE A 7 27.59 32.67 16.90
N PRO A 8 27.98 31.98 15.80
CA PRO A 8 27.06 31.35 14.85
C PRO A 8 26.73 29.91 15.24
N SER A 9 25.45 29.54 15.25
CA SER A 9 25.01 28.14 15.32
C SER A 9 24.92 27.57 13.91
N SER A 10 25.92 26.76 13.56
CA SER A 10 25.90 25.83 12.44
C SER A 10 25.54 24.45 12.99
N VAL A 11 24.45 23.86 12.50
CA VAL A 11 24.24 22.41 12.57
C VAL A 11 23.87 21.97 11.16
N ALA A 12 24.85 21.31 10.54
CA ALA A 12 24.73 20.69 9.24
C ALA A 12 23.77 19.50 9.30
N ALA A 13 22.83 19.44 8.35
CA ALA A 13 22.09 18.23 8.06
C ALA A 13 23.02 17.23 7.36
N LEU A 14 23.35 16.15 8.05
CA LEU A 14 24.09 15.02 7.51
C LEU A 14 23.11 14.12 6.74
N ALA A 15 23.02 14.29 5.43
CA ALA A 15 22.29 13.37 4.55
C ALA A 15 23.18 12.15 4.24
N LEU A 16 22.87 11.00 4.86
CA LEU A 16 23.41 9.70 4.46
C LEU A 16 22.60 9.17 3.26
N LEU A 17 23.16 9.28 2.06
CA LEU A 17 22.65 8.57 0.87
C LEU A 17 23.13 7.11 0.91
N PHE A 18 22.19 6.17 0.90
CA PHE A 18 22.46 4.79 0.47
C PHE A 18 22.12 4.64 -1.01
N SER A 19 23.09 4.14 -1.79
CA SER A 19 22.96 3.79 -3.20
C SER A 19 22.14 2.50 -3.39
N ALA A 20 21.21 2.47 -4.34
CA ALA A 20 20.68 1.22 -4.88
C ALA A 20 21.03 1.12 -6.38
N THR A 21 21.70 0.04 -6.73
CA THR A 21 22.12 -0.35 -8.08
C THR A 21 20.97 -0.98 -8.87
N THR A 22 21.12 -0.98 -10.19
CA THR A 22 20.14 -1.32 -11.25
C THR A 22 19.65 -2.77 -11.31
N SER A 23 18.36 -3.00 -11.64
CA SER A 23 17.91 -3.69 -12.89
C SER A 23 16.40 -4.02 -12.88
N ALA A 24 15.80 -3.88 -14.06
CA ALA A 24 14.42 -4.14 -14.50
C ALA A 24 13.50 -5.02 -13.62
N HIS A 25 12.34 -4.46 -13.22
CA HIS A 25 10.98 -4.98 -13.44
C HIS A 25 9.94 -3.98 -12.86
N ALA A 26 8.78 -3.89 -13.51
CA ALA A 26 7.66 -2.93 -13.34
C ALA A 26 7.55 -2.20 -11.98
N GLN A 27 7.61 -0.86 -12.01
CA GLN A 27 7.38 0.00 -10.86
C GLN A 27 5.91 0.47 -10.81
N PHE A 28 5.20 0.14 -9.74
CA PHE A 28 4.06 0.93 -9.28
C PHE A 28 4.60 2.07 -8.42
N LEU A 29 4.54 3.28 -8.98
CA LEU A 29 4.92 4.54 -8.34
C LEU A 29 3.74 5.02 -7.48
N PHE A 30 3.87 5.01 -6.16
CA PHE A 30 2.94 5.77 -5.31
C PHE A 30 3.44 7.22 -5.25
N THR A 31 2.70 8.12 -5.88
CA THR A 31 2.93 9.57 -5.88
C THR A 31 2.59 10.15 -4.52
N SER A 32 3.41 11.07 -4.01
CA SER A 32 3.10 11.86 -2.80
C SER A 32 2.13 13.00 -3.11
N SER A 33 0.99 12.68 -3.71
CA SER A 33 -0.06 13.62 -4.08
C SER A 33 -1.30 13.32 -3.25
N ASP A 34 -1.31 13.73 -1.99
CA ASP A 34 -2.53 13.89 -1.16
C ASP A 34 -2.16 14.48 0.22
N ILE A 35 -1.66 15.72 0.25
CA ILE A 35 -1.73 16.55 1.46
C ILE A 35 -2.11 17.97 1.03
N VAL A 36 -3.41 18.24 1.02
CA VAL A 36 -3.96 19.59 1.05
C VAL A 36 -3.60 20.21 2.40
N GLN A 37 -2.83 21.31 2.39
CA GLN A 37 -2.64 22.13 3.60
C GLN A 37 -3.93 22.90 3.90
N THR A 38 -4.70 22.43 4.88
CA THR A 38 -5.59 23.28 5.68
C THR A 38 -5.40 22.95 7.16
N PRO A 39 -5.25 23.94 8.06
CA PRO A 39 -4.95 23.67 9.47
C PRO A 39 -6.24 23.51 10.28
N LEU A 40 -6.60 22.29 10.72
CA LEU A 40 -7.61 22.05 11.78
C LEU A 40 -7.31 20.73 12.55
N PRO A 41 -7.85 20.53 13.77
CA PRO A 41 -7.09 20.20 14.98
C PRO A 41 -6.88 18.70 15.28
N LEU A 42 -5.83 18.47 16.06
CA LEU A 42 -5.43 17.27 16.82
C LEU A 42 -6.40 16.07 16.82
N GLY A 43 -5.96 15.00 16.17
CA GLY A 43 -6.18 13.63 16.62
C GLY A 43 -6.76 12.69 15.57
N HIS A 44 -5.91 12.08 14.74
CA HIS A 44 -6.11 10.72 14.18
C HIS A 44 -4.76 10.13 13.75
N GLY A 45 -4.52 8.86 14.07
CA GLY A 45 -3.31 8.11 13.72
C GLY A 45 -3.37 7.51 12.32
N PHE A 46 -2.22 7.45 11.65
CA PHE A 46 -2.06 6.83 10.33
C PHE A 46 -2.06 5.29 10.42
N LEU A 47 -2.89 4.62 9.61
CA LEU A 47 -2.84 3.18 9.36
C LEU A 47 -2.03 2.91 8.08
N LEU A 48 -0.91 2.19 8.19
CA LEU A 48 -0.12 1.73 7.04
C LEU A 48 -0.50 0.28 6.74
N ASN A 49 -1.16 0.02 5.60
CA ASN A 49 -1.57 -1.33 5.20
C ASN A 49 -0.43 -1.99 4.38
N LEU A 50 0.25 -2.99 4.94
CA LEU A 50 1.33 -3.73 4.27
C LEU A 50 0.76 -4.98 3.58
N VAL A 51 1.01 -5.11 2.27
CA VAL A 51 0.63 -6.30 1.48
C VAL A 51 1.49 -7.50 1.89
N PRO A 52 0.92 -8.70 2.14
CA PRO A 52 1.71 -9.88 2.51
C PRO A 52 2.51 -10.42 1.31
N GLY A 53 3.84 -10.49 1.43
CA GLY A 53 4.70 -11.22 0.48
C GLY A 53 6.01 -10.53 0.09
N SER A 54 6.18 -9.23 0.36
CA SER A 54 7.45 -8.53 0.15
C SER A 54 8.18 -8.36 1.49
N GLY A 55 9.40 -8.89 1.62
CA GLY A 55 10.25 -8.75 2.81
C GLY A 55 10.73 -7.31 3.04
N ALA A 56 9.81 -6.39 3.35
CA ALA A 56 10.12 -5.02 3.71
C ALA A 56 10.70 -4.95 5.12
N GLN A 57 11.91 -4.42 5.27
CA GLN A 57 12.49 -4.05 6.55
C GLN A 57 12.18 -2.58 6.85
N LEU A 58 11.63 -2.31 8.04
CA LEU A 58 11.34 -0.96 8.52
C LEU A 58 12.54 -0.44 9.33
N TYR A 59 13.19 0.63 8.87
CA TYR A 59 14.20 1.37 9.64
C TYR A 59 13.55 2.61 10.26
N LEU A 60 13.45 2.66 11.60
CA LEU A 60 13.00 3.84 12.34
C LEU A 60 14.22 4.52 12.98
N THR A 61 14.51 5.76 12.58
CA THR A 61 15.46 6.64 13.27
C THR A 61 14.69 7.53 14.24
N THR A 62 14.85 7.35 15.55
CA THR A 62 14.18 8.20 16.54
C THR A 62 15.07 9.38 16.94
N THR A 63 14.68 10.59 16.55
CA THR A 63 14.98 11.79 17.33
C THR A 63 13.95 11.88 18.46
N ALA A 64 14.43 12.12 19.68
CA ALA A 64 13.66 12.05 20.92
C ALA A 64 12.46 13.00 20.92
N GLU A 65 11.25 12.45 21.12
CA GLU A 65 10.11 13.17 21.69
C GLU A 65 9.18 12.17 22.42
N TYR A 66 8.70 12.58 23.59
CA TYR A 66 7.94 11.78 24.55
C TYR A 66 6.59 11.33 23.98
N TYR A 67 6.31 10.02 24.01
CA TYR A 67 4.96 9.48 23.87
C TYR A 67 4.65 8.54 25.05
N SER A 68 3.58 8.83 25.78
CA SER A 68 2.96 7.89 26.73
C SER A 68 2.01 6.96 25.99
N PHE A 69 2.13 5.65 26.20
CA PHE A 69 1.23 4.65 25.60
C PHE A 69 0.09 4.31 26.56
N SER A 70 -1.16 4.44 26.08
CA SER A 70 -2.36 3.89 26.72
C SER A 70 -2.59 2.45 26.24
N THR A 71 -2.97 1.54 27.14
CA THR A 71 -3.07 0.08 26.96
C THR A 71 -4.28 -0.42 26.14
N SER A 72 -4.85 0.40 25.25
CA SER A 72 -6.19 0.13 24.68
C SER A 72 -6.22 -0.62 23.34
N ASN A 73 -5.09 -0.93 22.68
CA ASN A 73 -5.08 -1.48 21.31
C ASN A 73 -4.43 -2.87 21.13
N ILE A 74 -4.37 -3.73 22.16
CA ILE A 74 -3.82 -5.11 22.05
C ILE A 74 -4.97 -6.15 22.08
N ALA A 75 -5.92 -6.05 21.15
CA ALA A 75 -7.00 -7.05 21.04
C ALA A 75 -7.43 -7.40 19.60
N GLN A 76 -6.68 -7.03 18.56
CA GLN A 76 -7.05 -7.30 17.16
C GLN A 76 -5.92 -7.89 16.29
N LEU A 77 -5.07 -8.76 16.86
CA LEU A 77 -4.04 -9.51 16.12
C LEU A 77 -4.07 -11.02 16.36
N GLY A 78 -5.20 -11.55 16.80
CA GLY A 78 -5.41 -13.00 16.84
C GLY A 78 -6.06 -13.47 15.54
N SER A 79 -5.28 -13.70 14.46
CA SER A 79 -5.57 -14.68 13.38
C SER A 79 -4.61 -14.66 12.18
N TYR A 80 -3.27 -14.58 12.32
CA TYR A 80 -2.37 -15.01 11.23
C TYR A 80 -1.06 -15.60 11.77
N SER A 81 -1.01 -16.92 11.86
CA SER A 81 0.16 -17.71 12.22
C SER A 81 0.98 -18.07 10.98
N LYS A 82 2.06 -17.32 10.70
CA LYS A 82 3.32 -17.76 10.06
C LYS A 82 4.16 -16.55 9.64
N ILE A 83 5.11 -16.13 10.48
CA ILE A 83 6.24 -15.29 10.05
C ILE A 83 7.51 -15.84 10.70
N GLY A 84 8.51 -16.11 9.86
CA GLY A 84 9.81 -16.66 10.25
C GLY A 84 10.70 -15.63 10.96
N ALA A 85 11.73 -16.16 11.60
CA ALA A 85 12.64 -15.47 12.52
C ALA A 85 13.30 -14.19 11.96
N PHE A 86 13.42 -13.17 12.81
CA PHE A 86 14.33 -12.03 12.64
C PHE A 86 15.38 -12.04 13.75
N GLN A 87 16.66 -11.92 13.36
CA GLN A 87 17.79 -11.78 14.27
C GLN A 87 18.30 -10.34 14.14
N ALA A 88 18.17 -9.53 15.20
CA ALA A 88 18.71 -8.17 15.24
C ALA A 88 20.02 -8.18 16.04
N VAL A 89 21.12 -7.78 15.40
CA VAL A 89 22.43 -7.52 16.02
C VAL A 89 22.62 -6.00 16.04
N GLY A 90 22.63 -5.39 17.22
CA GLY A 90 22.89 -3.97 17.41
C GLY A 90 23.30 -3.65 18.85
N VAL A 91 24.38 -2.89 18.99
CA VAL A 91 25.01 -2.49 20.26
C VAL A 91 24.29 -1.25 20.83
N PHE A 92 23.87 -1.26 22.10
CA PHE A 92 23.23 -0.11 22.75
C PHE A 92 23.92 0.28 24.08
N PRO A 93 23.92 1.58 24.47
CA PRO A 93 24.52 2.05 25.71
C PRO A 93 23.73 1.64 26.96
N ALA A 94 24.42 1.52 28.10
CA ALA A 94 23.91 0.96 29.35
C ALA A 94 22.65 1.67 29.92
N GLY A 95 21.63 0.89 30.31
CA GLY A 95 20.51 1.37 31.13
C GLY A 95 19.08 0.98 30.71
N GLN A 96 18.85 0.07 29.75
CA GLN A 96 17.50 -0.32 29.35
C GLN A 96 17.29 -1.84 29.40
N SER A 97 16.18 -2.27 30.02
CA SER A 97 15.73 -3.67 30.06
C SER A 97 14.95 -4.00 28.78
N PHE A 98 15.27 -5.14 28.15
CA PHE A 98 14.54 -5.65 26.99
C PHE A 98 13.71 -6.90 27.32
N ILE A 99 12.59 -7.05 26.62
CA ILE A 99 11.74 -8.25 26.62
C ILE A 99 12.16 -9.10 25.42
N ALA A 100 12.60 -10.34 25.65
CA ALA A 100 12.85 -11.32 24.60
C ALA A 100 11.88 -12.49 24.75
N ALA A 101 11.14 -12.82 23.69
CA ALA A 101 10.32 -14.01 23.63
C ALA A 101 11.20 -15.21 23.21
N ASN A 102 11.16 -16.29 23.99
CA ASN A 102 11.85 -17.54 23.64
C ASN A 102 10.91 -18.46 22.84
N PRO A 103 11.26 -18.93 21.63
CA PRO A 103 10.38 -19.75 20.81
C PRO A 103 10.51 -21.23 21.22
N GLY A 104 9.53 -21.78 21.94
CA GLY A 104 9.67 -23.19 22.35
C GLY A 104 8.48 -23.99 22.90
N ASN A 105 7.28 -23.46 23.13
CA ASN A 105 6.08 -24.28 23.40
C ASN A 105 4.78 -23.46 23.42
N PRO A 106 3.70 -23.84 22.71
CA PRO A 106 2.43 -23.11 22.78
C PRO A 106 1.68 -23.51 24.05
N GLY A 107 1.70 -22.65 25.08
CA GLY A 107 0.85 -22.83 26.28
C GLY A 107 1.33 -22.15 27.57
N HIS A 108 2.59 -21.68 27.65
CA HIS A 108 3.14 -20.99 28.83
C HIS A 108 3.87 -19.72 28.40
N TRP A 109 3.53 -18.58 29.00
CA TRP A 109 4.27 -17.32 28.83
C TRP A 109 5.16 -17.10 30.04
N GLY A 110 6.46 -17.39 29.90
CA GLY A 110 7.47 -17.09 30.90
C GLY A 110 8.19 -15.78 30.59
N VAL A 111 8.37 -14.92 31.59
CA VAL A 111 9.20 -13.71 31.49
C VAL A 111 10.51 -13.93 32.24
N THR A 112 11.65 -13.70 31.59
CA THR A 112 12.97 -13.68 32.26
C THR A 112 13.47 -12.24 32.30
N ALA A 113 13.66 -11.70 33.50
CA ALA A 113 14.28 -10.40 33.70
C ALA A 113 15.74 -10.57 34.11
N TYR A 114 16.61 -9.69 33.61
CA TYR A 114 18.03 -9.62 33.99
C TYR A 114 18.27 -8.36 34.82
N ASP A 115 19.00 -8.48 35.93
CA ASP A 115 19.46 -7.31 36.68
C ASP A 115 20.67 -6.64 36.00
N ALA A 116 21.15 -5.53 36.58
CA ALA A 116 22.30 -4.78 36.07
C ALA A 116 23.63 -5.59 36.02
N ASN A 117 23.64 -6.80 36.60
CA ASN A 117 24.77 -7.73 36.62
C ASN A 117 24.50 -9.01 35.81
N TYR A 118 23.46 -9.05 34.97
CA TYR A 118 23.06 -10.19 34.13
C TYR A 118 22.59 -11.46 34.89
N ASN A 119 22.07 -11.34 36.11
CA ASN A 119 21.45 -12.50 36.77
C ASN A 119 19.98 -12.68 36.34
N PRO A 120 19.55 -13.87 35.85
CA PRO A 120 18.18 -14.10 35.39
C PRO A 120 17.21 -14.43 36.54
N THR A 121 16.03 -13.82 36.51
CA THR A 121 14.89 -14.17 37.39
C THR A 121 13.65 -14.49 36.53
N TYR A 122 12.99 -15.64 36.78
CA TYR A 122 11.91 -16.19 35.95
C TYR A 122 10.53 -16.06 36.61
N TYR A 123 9.52 -15.62 35.84
CA TYR A 123 8.11 -15.52 36.27
C TYR A 123 7.19 -16.26 35.30
N ASP A 124 6.26 -17.08 35.82
CA ASP A 124 5.31 -17.89 35.05
C ASP A 124 3.86 -17.43 35.33
N TYR A 125 3.05 -17.26 34.28
CA TYR A 125 1.65 -16.82 34.40
C TYR A 125 0.68 -17.84 33.78
N THR A 126 -0.25 -18.35 34.59
CA THR A 126 -1.32 -19.26 34.17
C THR A 126 -2.67 -18.52 34.16
N LEU A 127 -3.39 -18.50 33.04
CA LEU A 127 -4.75 -17.95 32.95
C LEU A 127 -5.79 -19.05 33.15
N ALA A 128 -6.55 -18.96 34.24
CA ALA A 128 -7.78 -19.73 34.48
C ALA A 128 -8.98 -19.05 33.81
N PRO A 129 -10.01 -19.77 33.34
CA PRO A 129 -11.16 -19.15 32.67
C PRO A 129 -12.22 -18.67 33.67
N PRO A 130 -12.71 -17.41 33.61
CA PRO A 130 -13.92 -16.99 34.29
C PRO A 130 -15.14 -16.94 33.36
N ARG A 131 -16.29 -17.25 33.97
CA ARG A 131 -17.66 -17.26 33.44
C ARG A 131 -18.17 -15.88 32.98
N ALA A 132 -19.20 -15.96 32.13
CA ALA A 132 -19.97 -14.90 31.49
C ALA A 132 -20.55 -13.81 32.41
N ALA A 133 -20.60 -12.58 31.88
CA ALA A 133 -21.69 -11.64 32.09
C ALA A 133 -21.77 -10.65 30.90
N SER A 134 -23.01 -10.33 30.55
CA SER A 134 -23.54 -9.58 29.41
C SER A 134 -23.16 -8.10 29.29
N ALA A 135 -22.94 -7.61 28.06
CA ALA A 135 -23.55 -6.39 27.49
C ALA A 135 -23.01 -6.11 26.07
N SER A 136 -23.91 -5.91 25.09
CA SER A 136 -23.61 -5.35 23.76
C SER A 136 -23.29 -3.85 23.86
N PRO A 137 -22.56 -3.24 22.89
CA PRO A 137 -23.21 -2.65 21.71
C PRO A 137 -22.40 -2.65 20.38
N THR A 138 -23.13 -2.86 19.28
CA THR A 138 -23.18 -2.20 17.94
C THR A 138 -22.01 -1.49 17.23
N LEU A 139 -22.14 -1.49 15.87
CA LEU A 139 -21.63 -0.62 14.78
C LEU A 139 -20.32 -1.07 14.09
N SER A 140 -20.40 -1.58 12.84
CA SER A 140 -20.25 -0.89 11.52
C SER A 140 -18.76 -0.73 11.16
N ASP A 141 -18.23 -1.01 9.96
CA ASP A 141 -18.71 -0.72 8.59
C ASP A 141 -17.77 -1.47 7.57
N PRO A 142 -17.55 -1.04 6.31
CA PRO A 142 -18.03 -1.64 5.05
C PRO A 142 -16.93 -2.32 4.20
N GLY A 143 -17.34 -2.98 3.11
CA GLY A 143 -16.43 -3.47 2.07
C GLY A 143 -16.98 -3.21 0.67
N GLY A 144 -16.28 -2.35 -0.07
CA GLY A 144 -16.53 -2.03 -1.48
C GLY A 144 -16.02 -3.09 -2.47
N PHE A 145 -16.63 -3.07 -3.65
CA PHE A 145 -16.43 -3.86 -4.86
C PHE A 145 -15.06 -3.59 -5.55
N LEU A 146 -14.52 -4.40 -6.49
CA LEU A 146 -14.97 -4.80 -7.85
C LEU A 146 -13.93 -5.83 -8.43
N PRO A 147 -14.02 -6.37 -9.67
CA PRO A 147 -15.16 -6.73 -10.55
C PRO A 147 -15.07 -8.18 -11.10
N SER A 148 -16.12 -8.68 -11.74
CA SER A 148 -16.11 -9.93 -12.51
C SER A 148 -16.37 -9.66 -14.00
N ILE A 149 -15.51 -10.20 -14.87
CA ILE A 149 -15.68 -10.29 -16.31
C ILE A 149 -16.63 -11.44 -16.65
N ALA A 150 -17.59 -11.18 -17.55
CA ALA A 150 -18.49 -12.16 -18.11
C ALA A 150 -17.89 -12.87 -19.33
N ILE A 151 -18.02 -14.19 -19.39
CA ILE A 151 -18.17 -14.95 -20.65
C ILE A 151 -19.25 -16.01 -20.41
N ALA A 152 -20.30 -15.98 -21.23
CA ALA A 152 -21.35 -16.98 -21.28
C ALA A 152 -20.91 -18.21 -22.08
N LEU A 153 -21.32 -19.41 -21.64
CA LEU A 153 -22.00 -20.43 -22.45
C LEU A 153 -22.17 -21.74 -21.65
N ASP A 154 -23.36 -22.32 -21.79
CA ASP A 154 -23.75 -23.70 -21.48
C ASP A 154 -23.73 -24.19 -20.02
N GLY A 155 -24.84 -23.94 -19.34
CA GLY A 155 -25.75 -25.03 -18.95
C GLY A 155 -25.16 -26.23 -18.20
N THR A 156 -25.07 -26.08 -16.88
CA THR A 156 -25.19 -27.13 -15.86
C THR A 156 -23.95 -28.01 -15.59
N VAL A 157 -23.31 -27.78 -14.43
CA VAL A 157 -22.49 -28.77 -13.72
C VAL A 157 -22.81 -28.77 -12.22
N TYR A 158 -22.90 -29.99 -11.68
CA TYR A 158 -23.12 -30.36 -10.28
C TYR A 158 -21.85 -30.20 -9.40
N THR A 159 -22.04 -29.90 -8.10
CA THR A 159 -21.10 -30.26 -7.01
C THR A 159 -21.92 -30.67 -5.78
N ARG A 160 -22.00 -31.95 -5.42
CA ARG A 160 -21.11 -32.76 -4.54
C ARG A 160 -21.24 -32.39 -3.05
N GLU A 161 -22.16 -33.06 -2.36
CA GLU A 161 -22.12 -33.23 -0.91
C GLU A 161 -21.23 -34.41 -0.51
N PRO A 162 -20.44 -34.31 0.57
CA PRO A 162 -19.88 -35.47 1.26
C PRO A 162 -20.75 -35.84 2.47
N ASN A 163 -21.29 -37.08 2.40
CA ASN A 163 -21.68 -37.98 3.50
C ASN A 163 -23.20 -38.14 3.79
N ASN A 164 -23.79 -39.14 3.11
CA ASN A 164 -24.85 -40.10 3.53
C ASN A 164 -25.66 -39.74 4.79
N VAL A 165 -27.00 -39.67 4.76
CA VAL A 165 -27.89 -40.80 4.44
C VAL A 165 -29.10 -40.35 3.61
N ILE A 166 -29.37 -41.13 2.57
CA ILE A 166 -30.42 -40.98 1.56
C ILE A 166 -31.81 -41.14 2.18
N SER A 167 -32.65 -40.12 2.00
CA SER A 167 -34.10 -40.21 2.03
C SER A 167 -34.60 -40.93 0.77
N LYS A 168 -35.53 -41.89 0.91
CA LYS A 168 -36.39 -42.30 -0.19
C LYS A 168 -37.70 -42.90 0.31
N PHE A 169 -38.74 -42.08 0.35
CA PHE A 169 -40.06 -42.44 -0.18
C PHE A 169 -40.73 -41.15 -0.64
N THR A 170 -40.60 -40.87 -1.93
CA THR A 170 -41.45 -39.93 -2.66
C THR A 170 -42.70 -40.69 -3.08
N SER A 171 -43.85 -40.06 -2.86
CA SER A 171 -45.18 -40.50 -3.26
C SER A 171 -45.30 -40.71 -4.77
N ILE A 172 -45.93 -41.82 -5.16
CA ILE A 172 -46.49 -42.01 -6.50
C ILE A 172 -47.98 -42.34 -6.31
N PHE A 173 -48.85 -41.38 -6.62
CA PHE A 173 -50.22 -41.68 -7.04
C PHE A 173 -50.26 -41.52 -8.56
N THR A 174 -50.12 -42.63 -9.28
CA THR A 174 -50.68 -42.75 -10.63
C THR A 174 -51.41 -44.08 -10.72
N ASN A 175 -52.58 -44.06 -11.36
CA ASN A 175 -53.47 -45.20 -11.57
C ASN A 175 -52.75 -46.39 -12.25
N SER A 176 -52.32 -47.39 -11.47
CA SER A 176 -52.27 -48.83 -11.81
C SER A 176 -51.53 -49.60 -10.70
N THR A 177 -52.10 -50.71 -10.24
CA THR A 177 -51.61 -51.53 -9.14
C THR A 177 -50.42 -52.42 -9.53
N PRO A 178 -49.34 -52.47 -8.70
CA PRO A 178 -48.54 -53.67 -8.56
C PRO A 178 -48.58 -54.18 -7.11
N ALA A 179 -48.91 -55.46 -6.95
CA ALA A 179 -48.95 -56.16 -5.68
C ALA A 179 -47.53 -56.35 -5.08
N LEU A 180 -47.36 -56.01 -3.81
CA LEU A 180 -46.18 -56.39 -3.02
C LEU A 180 -46.39 -57.82 -2.50
N THR A 181 -45.54 -58.76 -2.92
CA THR A 181 -45.53 -60.14 -2.42
C THR A 181 -44.42 -60.29 -1.38
N PHE A 182 -44.75 -60.63 -0.13
CA PHE A 182 -43.77 -61.04 0.87
C PHE A 182 -43.52 -62.55 0.76
N GLY A 183 -42.29 -62.94 0.43
CA GLY A 183 -41.88 -64.34 0.43
C GLY A 183 -41.31 -64.78 1.77
N ASN A 184 -42.10 -65.43 2.62
CA ASN A 184 -41.61 -66.54 3.47
C ASN A 184 -42.75 -67.42 4.03
N THR A 185 -42.46 -68.72 4.16
CA THR A 185 -43.40 -69.86 4.18
C THR A 185 -43.69 -70.40 5.59
N GLY A 186 -44.52 -69.69 6.37
CA GLY A 186 -45.14 -70.20 7.60
C GLY A 186 -46.66 -70.38 7.45
N PRO A 187 -47.37 -71.00 8.41
CA PRO A 187 -48.81 -71.32 8.30
C PRO A 187 -49.75 -70.08 8.23
N HIS A 188 -49.20 -68.87 8.21
CA HIS A 188 -49.90 -67.59 8.13
C HIS A 188 -49.42 -66.76 6.92
N ALA A 189 -49.38 -67.37 5.73
CA ALA A 189 -49.09 -66.64 4.50
C ALA A 189 -50.30 -65.75 4.13
N LEU A 190 -50.12 -64.43 4.15
CA LEU A 190 -51.12 -63.44 3.73
C LEU A 190 -51.36 -63.56 2.21
N SER A 191 -52.24 -64.47 1.80
CA SER A 191 -52.69 -64.57 0.41
C SER A 191 -53.97 -63.76 0.21
N GLY A 192 -53.82 -62.46 -0.10
CA GLY A 192 -54.94 -61.57 -0.44
C GLY A 192 -54.63 -60.10 -0.17
N SER A 193 -55.26 -59.19 -0.91
CA SER A 193 -55.14 -57.74 -0.73
C SER A 193 -55.69 -57.31 0.64
N GLY A 194 -54.85 -57.33 1.68
CA GLY A 194 -55.17 -56.85 3.02
C GLY A 194 -54.57 -55.47 3.30
N VAL A 195 -55.31 -54.63 4.03
CA VAL A 195 -54.86 -53.30 4.51
C VAL A 195 -54.03 -53.48 5.79
N ILE A 196 -52.92 -52.76 5.90
CA ILE A 196 -51.94 -52.82 7.01
C ILE A 196 -51.90 -51.44 7.71
N ALA A 197 -52.03 -51.42 9.04
CA ALA A 197 -51.91 -50.20 9.85
C ALA A 197 -50.86 -50.37 10.96
N LEU A 198 -50.11 -49.30 11.27
CA LEU A 198 -49.03 -49.27 12.25
C LEU A 198 -49.34 -48.27 13.37
N ASP A 199 -49.43 -48.72 14.62
CA ASP A 199 -49.44 -47.82 15.79
C ASP A 199 -47.99 -47.51 16.18
N THR A 200 -47.57 -46.26 15.94
CA THR A 200 -46.22 -45.78 16.19
C THR A 200 -45.91 -45.57 17.67
N THR A 201 -46.94 -45.54 18.52
CA THR A 201 -46.82 -45.31 19.97
C THR A 201 -46.59 -46.60 20.75
N SER A 202 -47.26 -47.69 20.34
CA SER A 202 -47.16 -49.00 20.99
C SER A 202 -46.32 -50.04 20.22
N ASN A 203 -45.85 -49.69 19.00
CA ASN A 203 -45.00 -50.53 18.14
C ASN A 203 -45.67 -51.89 17.77
N VAL A 204 -46.99 -51.87 17.57
CA VAL A 204 -47.80 -53.02 17.16
C VAL A 204 -48.34 -52.81 15.73
N LEU A 205 -48.16 -53.82 14.88
CA LEU A 205 -48.66 -53.91 13.51
C LEU A 205 -49.96 -54.70 13.48
N TYR A 206 -50.99 -54.14 12.83
CA TYR A 206 -52.28 -54.79 12.64
C TYR A 206 -52.46 -55.14 11.17
N ALA A 207 -52.77 -56.42 10.89
CA ALA A 207 -52.95 -56.94 9.54
C ALA A 207 -54.26 -57.73 9.43
N THR A 208 -54.96 -57.57 8.30
CA THR A 208 -56.22 -58.27 8.03
C THR A 208 -55.99 -59.55 7.24
N SER A 209 -56.59 -60.66 7.68
CA SER A 209 -56.57 -61.94 6.95
C SER A 209 -58.00 -62.44 6.66
N PHE A 210 -58.21 -63.00 5.47
CA PHE A 210 -59.52 -63.49 5.00
C PHE A 210 -59.45 -65.02 4.75
N PRO A 211 -59.72 -65.87 5.75
CA PRO A 211 -59.82 -67.31 5.52
C PRO A 211 -61.05 -67.61 4.65
N SER A 212 -60.89 -68.50 3.67
CA SER A 212 -61.80 -68.72 2.53
C SER A 212 -63.22 -69.22 2.84
N ALA A 213 -63.68 -69.21 4.10
CA ALA A 213 -65.04 -69.60 4.45
C ALA A 213 -65.64 -68.99 5.74
N GLY A 214 -65.15 -67.85 6.25
CA GLY A 214 -65.90 -67.15 7.32
C GLY A 214 -65.20 -65.97 7.98
N GLY A 215 -65.78 -64.77 7.84
CA GLY A 215 -65.45 -63.53 8.57
C GLY A 215 -64.05 -62.96 8.32
N ALA A 216 -63.89 -61.63 8.40
CA ALA A 216 -62.57 -61.00 8.42
C ALA A 216 -61.93 -61.20 9.81
N LEU A 217 -60.64 -61.56 9.87
CA LEU A 217 -59.87 -61.61 11.12
C LEU A 217 -58.85 -60.46 11.13
N MET A 218 -58.71 -59.79 12.28
CA MET A 218 -57.63 -58.83 12.52
C MET A 218 -56.54 -59.48 13.36
N GLU A 219 -55.34 -59.60 12.80
CA GLU A 219 -54.15 -60.21 13.39
C GLU A 219 -53.17 -59.14 13.88
N ARG A 220 -52.56 -59.34 15.05
CA ARG A 220 -51.63 -58.38 15.67
C ARG A 220 -50.21 -58.94 15.72
N PHE A 221 -49.22 -58.09 15.46
CA PHE A 221 -47.79 -58.42 15.53
C PHE A 221 -47.01 -57.32 16.24
N ASN A 222 -45.99 -57.65 17.03
CA ASN A 222 -45.10 -56.62 17.57
C ASN A 222 -44.08 -56.14 16.51
N SER A 223 -43.29 -55.11 16.83
CA SER A 223 -42.24 -54.54 15.97
C SER A 223 -41.12 -55.50 15.55
N SER A 224 -41.07 -56.72 16.10
CA SER A 224 -40.15 -57.80 15.69
C SER A 224 -40.84 -58.89 14.85
N GLY A 225 -42.11 -58.72 14.49
CA GLY A 225 -42.89 -59.64 13.65
C GLY A 225 -43.47 -60.85 14.38
N THR A 226 -43.50 -60.85 15.72
CA THR A 226 -44.06 -61.95 16.51
C THR A 226 -45.57 -61.80 16.67
N TYR A 227 -46.34 -62.85 16.38
CA TYR A 227 -47.81 -62.86 16.46
C TYR A 227 -48.31 -62.72 17.90
N LEU A 228 -49.21 -61.77 18.13
CA LEU A 228 -49.75 -61.37 19.45
C LEU A 228 -51.23 -61.75 19.63
N GLY A 229 -51.84 -62.45 18.67
CA GLY A 229 -53.24 -62.91 18.69
C GLY A 229 -54.14 -62.25 17.64
N SER A 230 -55.33 -62.82 17.45
CA SER A 230 -56.37 -62.34 16.51
C SER A 230 -57.74 -62.22 17.16
N PHE A 231 -58.59 -61.36 16.60
CA PHE A 231 -60.02 -61.32 16.93
C PHE A 231 -60.87 -61.24 15.66
N ALA A 232 -62.11 -61.74 15.74
CA ALA A 232 -63.03 -61.82 14.62
C ALA A 232 -63.82 -60.52 14.45
N LEU A 233 -63.95 -60.05 13.21
CA LEU A 233 -64.72 -58.88 12.84
C LEU A 233 -66.06 -59.32 12.23
N PRO A 234 -67.20 -58.77 12.64
CA PRO A 234 -68.52 -59.21 12.18
C PRO A 234 -68.95 -58.60 10.84
N VAL A 235 -68.01 -58.25 9.95
CA VAL A 235 -68.28 -57.57 8.67
C VAL A 235 -67.63 -58.28 7.48
N GLY A 236 -68.22 -58.11 6.28
CA GLY A 236 -67.79 -58.72 5.03
C GLY A 236 -66.56 -58.05 4.39
N THR A 237 -66.16 -58.53 3.20
CA THR A 237 -64.89 -58.23 2.49
C THR A 237 -64.67 -56.76 2.04
N ASN A 238 -65.53 -55.81 2.40
CA ASN A 238 -65.51 -54.41 1.93
C ASN A 238 -65.52 -53.36 3.08
N ALA A 239 -64.76 -53.60 4.15
CA ALA A 239 -64.63 -52.63 5.27
C ALA A 239 -63.28 -51.88 5.25
N VAL A 240 -63.29 -50.62 5.72
CA VAL A 240 -62.09 -49.78 5.92
C VAL A 240 -61.80 -49.66 7.40
N TYR A 241 -60.51 -49.71 7.77
CA TYR A 241 -60.03 -49.77 9.15
C TYR A 241 -59.04 -48.65 9.44
N THR A 242 -59.12 -48.05 10.63
CA THR A 242 -58.05 -47.18 11.18
C THR A 242 -57.86 -47.44 12.67
N VAL A 243 -56.65 -47.16 13.18
CA VAL A 243 -56.27 -47.36 14.58
C VAL A 243 -55.69 -46.06 15.11
N ASP A 244 -56.17 -45.61 16.26
CA ASP A 244 -55.62 -44.41 16.90
C ASP A 244 -54.37 -44.72 17.75
N SER A 245 -53.73 -43.67 18.28
CA SER A 245 -52.52 -43.78 19.11
C SER A 245 -52.75 -44.42 20.49
N GLN A 246 -53.99 -44.77 20.84
CA GLN A 246 -54.37 -45.49 22.07
C GLN A 246 -54.70 -46.97 21.78
N GLY A 247 -54.63 -47.41 20.51
CA GLY A 247 -54.89 -48.78 20.10
C GLY A 247 -56.37 -49.12 19.92
N VAL A 248 -57.27 -48.14 19.74
CA VAL A 248 -58.70 -48.37 19.46
C VAL A 248 -58.91 -48.55 17.96
N VAL A 249 -59.66 -49.59 17.57
CA VAL A 249 -59.88 -49.95 16.16
C VAL A 249 -61.26 -49.48 15.71
N TYR A 250 -61.27 -48.64 14.67
CA TYR A 250 -62.48 -48.12 14.04
C TYR A 250 -62.74 -48.90 12.75
N VAL A 251 -63.97 -49.42 12.60
CA VAL A 251 -64.39 -50.25 11.47
C VAL A 251 -65.59 -49.62 10.78
N ALA A 252 -65.47 -49.34 9.49
CA ALA A 252 -66.59 -48.88 8.65
C ALA A 252 -66.85 -49.89 7.53
N ASP A 253 -68.04 -50.48 7.48
CA ASP A 253 -68.47 -51.35 6.37
C ASP A 253 -68.94 -50.46 5.22
N MET A 254 -68.28 -50.53 4.06
CA MET A 254 -68.62 -49.64 2.92
C MET A 254 -69.87 -50.08 2.16
N THR A 255 -70.53 -51.18 2.57
CA THR A 255 -71.76 -51.68 1.94
C THR A 255 -73.01 -51.48 2.79
N SER A 256 -72.87 -51.03 4.05
CA SER A 256 -74.00 -50.66 4.92
C SER A 256 -73.74 -49.30 5.59
N SER A 257 -74.78 -48.56 5.96
CA SER A 257 -74.67 -47.22 6.57
C SER A 257 -74.14 -47.24 8.03
N ASN A 258 -73.58 -48.36 8.50
CA ASN A 258 -73.24 -48.61 9.89
C ASN A 258 -71.72 -48.77 10.07
N GLY A 259 -71.16 -48.07 11.05
CA GLY A 259 -69.79 -48.24 11.52
C GLY A 259 -69.73 -48.65 12.99
N TYR A 260 -68.67 -49.36 13.36
CA TYR A 260 -68.49 -50.02 14.65
C TYR A 260 -67.13 -49.63 15.25
N ILE A 261 -67.07 -49.42 16.57
CA ILE A 261 -65.84 -49.11 17.30
C ILE A 261 -65.50 -50.30 18.20
N TYR A 262 -64.26 -50.76 18.16
CA TYR A 262 -63.76 -51.88 18.97
C TYR A 262 -62.52 -51.48 19.76
N ASP A 263 -62.39 -52.01 20.97
CA ASP A 263 -61.13 -51.95 21.72
C ASP A 263 -60.11 -52.87 21.03
N GLY A 264 -59.01 -52.33 20.52
CA GLY A 264 -57.98 -53.12 19.82
C GLY A 264 -57.13 -54.00 20.74
N ALA A 265 -57.19 -53.81 22.06
CA ALA A 265 -56.55 -54.69 23.03
C ALA A 265 -57.39 -55.95 23.31
N THR A 266 -58.72 -55.82 23.40
CA THR A 266 -59.64 -56.89 23.86
C THR A 266 -60.61 -57.43 22.81
N GLY A 267 -60.80 -56.74 21.68
CA GLY A 267 -61.73 -57.11 20.60
C GLY A 267 -63.20 -56.85 20.92
N THR A 268 -63.51 -56.17 22.04
CA THR A 268 -64.87 -55.91 22.50
C THR A 268 -65.47 -54.69 21.80
N GLN A 269 -66.71 -54.75 21.34
CA GLN A 269 -67.39 -53.62 20.70
C GLN A 269 -67.70 -52.52 21.73
N LEU A 270 -67.17 -51.33 21.50
CA LEU A 270 -67.31 -50.16 22.36
C LEU A 270 -68.49 -49.27 21.96
N GLY A 271 -68.97 -49.35 20.70
CA GLY A 271 -70.15 -48.62 20.23
C GLY A 271 -70.46 -48.79 18.74
N GLU A 272 -71.64 -48.32 18.32
CA GLU A 272 -72.10 -48.25 16.92
C GLU A 272 -72.40 -46.80 16.54
N PHE A 273 -72.16 -46.45 15.27
CA PHE A 273 -72.53 -45.16 14.68
C PHE A 273 -73.15 -45.35 13.29
N HIS A 274 -74.17 -44.56 12.96
CA HIS A 274 -74.91 -44.64 11.69
C HIS A 274 -74.78 -43.34 10.90
N GLY A 275 -74.44 -43.43 9.60
CA GLY A 275 -74.28 -42.28 8.69
C GLY A 275 -74.40 -42.65 7.22
N ASN A 276 -74.88 -41.74 6.38
CA ASN A 276 -75.02 -41.93 4.93
C ASN A 276 -73.75 -41.42 4.24
N TRP A 277 -72.93 -42.32 3.69
CA TRP A 277 -71.58 -42.02 3.21
C TRP A 277 -71.58 -41.66 1.72
N THR A 278 -71.46 -40.38 1.39
CA THR A 278 -71.06 -39.92 0.04
C THR A 278 -69.71 -39.22 0.11
N SER A 279 -68.96 -39.32 -0.98
CA SER A 279 -67.50 -39.34 -1.10
C SER A 279 -66.70 -38.07 -0.79
N ASP A 280 -67.24 -37.09 -0.05
CA ASP A 280 -66.48 -35.91 0.38
C ASP A 280 -66.86 -35.54 1.83
N VAL A 281 -65.85 -35.38 2.70
CA VAL A 281 -65.86 -34.73 4.05
C VAL A 281 -65.91 -35.62 5.32
N ASN A 282 -64.85 -35.42 6.14
CA ASN A 282 -64.67 -35.39 7.61
C ASN A 282 -65.44 -36.30 8.57
N TYR A 283 -64.69 -36.99 9.45
CA TYR A 283 -65.21 -37.60 10.67
C TYR A 283 -65.55 -36.54 11.74
N ALA A 284 -66.77 -36.59 12.27
CA ALA A 284 -67.19 -35.94 13.50
C ALA A 284 -67.51 -37.01 14.56
N ILE A 285 -66.97 -36.88 15.78
CA ILE A 285 -67.40 -37.68 16.94
C ILE A 285 -68.29 -36.77 17.80
N SER A 286 -69.57 -37.14 17.94
CA SER A 286 -70.53 -36.48 18.82
C SER A 286 -70.95 -37.45 19.92
N LYS A 287 -70.76 -37.05 21.18
CA LYS A 287 -71.50 -37.62 22.31
C LYS A 287 -71.94 -36.49 23.24
N GLY A 288 -73.22 -36.14 23.16
CA GLY A 288 -73.96 -35.43 24.20
C GLY A 288 -73.37 -34.10 24.72
N GLY A 289 -73.47 -33.02 23.95
CA GLY A 289 -73.75 -31.68 24.50
C GLY A 289 -72.62 -30.78 25.04
N VAL A 290 -71.32 -31.00 24.75
CA VAL A 290 -70.16 -30.13 25.11
C VAL A 290 -69.10 -30.23 23.95
N PRO A 291 -68.19 -29.25 23.68
CA PRO A 291 -67.77 -28.85 22.32
C PRO A 291 -66.81 -29.81 21.59
N THR A 292 -66.82 -29.71 20.26
CA THR A 292 -66.14 -30.54 19.26
C THR A 292 -64.63 -30.23 19.17
N ILE A 293 -63.78 -31.26 19.03
CA ILE A 293 -62.34 -31.16 18.69
C ILE A 293 -62.17 -31.70 17.26
N ALA A 294 -61.57 -30.92 16.36
CA ALA A 294 -61.16 -31.37 15.04
C ALA A 294 -59.62 -31.29 14.91
N LEU A 295 -58.99 -32.40 14.52
CA LEU A 295 -57.59 -32.46 14.10
C LEU A 295 -57.56 -32.36 12.58
N THR A 296 -56.81 -31.39 12.05
CA THR A 296 -56.47 -31.33 10.61
C THR A 296 -55.08 -31.92 10.39
N ASP A 297 -54.78 -32.38 9.17
CA ASP A 297 -53.52 -33.04 8.78
C ASP A 297 -52.23 -32.26 9.10
N ASN A 298 -52.36 -30.98 9.50
CA ASN A 298 -51.26 -30.09 9.87
C ASN A 298 -51.14 -29.81 11.39
N GLY A 299 -51.86 -30.55 12.24
CA GLY A 299 -51.63 -30.52 13.70
C GLY A 299 -52.18 -29.30 14.45
N ILE A 300 -53.17 -28.58 13.92
CA ILE A 300 -53.78 -27.43 14.60
C ILE A 300 -55.06 -27.86 15.37
N LEU A 301 -55.13 -27.49 16.65
CA LEU A 301 -56.27 -27.66 17.56
C LEU A 301 -57.22 -26.44 17.46
N ALA A 302 -58.52 -26.66 17.22
CA ALA A 302 -59.55 -25.63 17.34
C ALA A 302 -60.74 -26.12 18.18
N PHE A 303 -61.31 -25.23 19.00
CA PHE A 303 -62.52 -25.45 19.80
C PHE A 303 -63.68 -24.59 19.26
N ASP A 304 -64.87 -25.18 19.08
CA ASP A 304 -66.10 -24.46 18.72
C ASP A 304 -67.15 -24.61 19.84
N THR A 305 -67.54 -23.50 20.49
CA THR A 305 -68.56 -23.47 21.56
C THR A 305 -69.93 -22.97 21.11
N GLY A 306 -70.21 -22.85 19.81
CA GLY A 306 -71.57 -22.69 19.29
C GLY A 306 -72.25 -21.32 19.50
N THR A 307 -71.57 -20.32 20.09
CA THR A 307 -72.04 -18.93 20.06
C THR A 307 -70.86 -17.95 19.95
N GLY A 308 -70.59 -17.46 18.74
CA GLY A 308 -69.67 -16.34 18.48
C GLY A 308 -68.20 -16.74 18.40
N LEU A 309 -67.65 -16.70 17.19
CA LEU A 309 -66.21 -16.82 16.91
C LEU A 309 -65.45 -15.69 17.61
N ASN A 310 -64.75 -16.02 18.70
CA ASN A 310 -63.63 -15.24 19.19
C ASN A 310 -62.43 -16.20 19.24
N LEU A 311 -61.67 -16.25 18.14
CA LEU A 311 -60.39 -16.96 18.07
C LEU A 311 -59.37 -16.17 18.89
N ASP A 312 -59.30 -16.42 20.19
CA ASP A 312 -58.06 -16.20 20.93
C ASP A 312 -57.20 -17.45 20.69
N LEU A 313 -56.31 -17.36 19.70
CA LEU A 313 -55.37 -18.40 19.34
C LEU A 313 -54.52 -18.73 20.57
N LEU A 314 -54.49 -20.01 20.94
CA LEU A 314 -53.51 -20.56 21.86
C LEU A 314 -52.11 -20.14 21.37
N ASP A 315 -51.39 -19.42 22.21
CA ASP A 315 -50.05 -18.89 21.95
C ASP A 315 -49.08 -19.99 21.50
N VAL A 316 -48.89 -20.15 20.19
CA VAL A 316 -47.80 -20.95 19.60
C VAL A 316 -46.58 -20.05 19.45
N SER A 317 -46.08 -19.51 20.57
CA SER A 317 -44.95 -18.57 20.61
C SER A 317 -43.58 -19.18 20.25
N SER A 318 -43.46 -20.42 19.77
CA SER A 318 -42.11 -21.05 19.67
C SER A 318 -41.83 -22.19 18.67
N VAL A 319 -42.66 -22.48 17.66
CA VAL A 319 -42.32 -23.56 16.69
C VAL A 319 -42.00 -23.02 15.30
N ASN A 320 -40.80 -22.44 15.13
CA ASN A 320 -40.27 -22.02 13.82
C ASN A 320 -39.03 -22.85 13.46
N ALA A 321 -39.21 -23.95 12.71
CA ALA A 321 -38.10 -24.66 12.08
C ALA A 321 -37.71 -23.99 10.74
N PRO A 322 -36.42 -23.96 10.34
CA PRO A 322 -36.01 -23.42 9.04
C PRO A 322 -36.69 -24.15 7.88
N GLY A 323 -37.21 -23.41 6.89
CA GLY A 323 -37.89 -23.99 5.71
C GLY A 323 -39.40 -24.19 5.85
N THR A 324 -40.01 -23.71 6.95
CA THR A 324 -41.46 -23.83 7.16
C THR A 324 -42.25 -22.82 6.32
N THR A 325 -43.43 -23.26 5.88
CA THR A 325 -44.47 -22.38 5.35
C THR A 325 -45.28 -21.85 6.52
N LEU A 326 -45.27 -20.54 6.72
CA LEU A 326 -46.12 -19.84 7.68
C LEU A 326 -47.49 -19.67 7.01
N SER A 327 -48.40 -20.61 7.28
CA SER A 327 -49.79 -20.52 6.87
C SER A 327 -50.59 -19.76 7.94
N THR A 328 -51.31 -18.72 7.51
CA THR A 328 -52.29 -17.96 8.29
C THR A 328 -53.71 -18.53 8.16
N GLY A 329 -53.92 -19.56 7.33
CA GLY A 329 -55.23 -20.15 7.05
C GLY A 329 -56.19 -19.20 6.35
N GLY A 330 -55.68 -18.18 5.66
CA GLY A 330 -56.48 -17.10 5.07
C GLY A 330 -57.00 -16.07 6.08
N ALA A 331 -56.64 -16.18 7.37
CA ALA A 331 -56.96 -15.20 8.41
C ALA A 331 -55.79 -14.24 8.69
N ALA A 332 -56.04 -13.18 9.45
CA ALA A 332 -54.98 -12.32 10.00
C ALA A 332 -54.39 -12.95 11.26
N VAL A 333 -53.08 -13.19 11.28
CA VAL A 333 -52.35 -13.83 12.38
C VAL A 333 -51.30 -12.86 12.93
N SER A 334 -51.29 -12.62 14.24
CA SER A 334 -50.28 -11.81 14.92
C SER A 334 -49.20 -12.71 15.53
N GLN A 335 -47.94 -12.35 15.35
CA GLN A 335 -46.78 -13.06 15.90
C GLN A 335 -45.84 -12.06 16.61
N PRO A 336 -45.37 -12.37 17.83
CA PRO A 336 -44.50 -11.47 18.58
C PRO A 336 -43.07 -11.42 18.01
N SER A 337 -42.52 -12.54 17.51
CA SER A 337 -41.22 -12.52 16.82
C SER A 337 -40.98 -13.73 15.91
N ILE A 338 -40.17 -13.55 14.86
CA ILE A 338 -39.53 -14.66 14.11
C ILE A 338 -38.05 -14.64 14.46
N THR A 339 -37.59 -15.61 15.25
CA THR A 339 -36.22 -15.62 15.82
C THR A 339 -35.31 -16.72 15.27
N ALA A 340 -35.84 -17.70 14.52
CA ALA A 340 -35.04 -18.77 13.96
C ALA A 340 -34.45 -18.38 12.60
N ALA A 341 -33.15 -18.58 12.41
CA ALA A 341 -32.47 -18.30 11.14
C ALA A 341 -32.84 -19.36 10.07
N GLY A 342 -33.38 -18.92 8.92
CA GLY A 342 -33.80 -19.83 7.86
C GLY A 342 -34.46 -19.12 6.68
N ASN A 343 -34.89 -19.91 5.69
CA ASN A 343 -35.79 -19.46 4.64
C ASN A 343 -37.23 -19.70 5.08
N TYR A 344 -38.10 -18.70 4.96
CA TYR A 344 -39.52 -18.82 5.30
C TYR A 344 -40.37 -18.39 4.11
N THR A 345 -41.52 -19.02 3.97
CA THR A 345 -42.53 -18.61 3.00
C THR A 345 -43.84 -18.37 3.72
N ILE A 346 -44.43 -17.19 3.54
CA ILE A 346 -45.80 -16.91 3.95
C ILE A 346 -46.67 -17.22 2.73
N ALA A 347 -47.40 -18.33 2.76
CA ALA A 347 -48.18 -18.80 1.61
C ALA A 347 -49.62 -19.02 2.03
N ASP A 348 -50.43 -17.97 1.94
CA ASP A 348 -51.88 -18.08 1.94
C ASP A 348 -52.48 -16.92 1.14
N SER A 349 -53.20 -17.24 0.06
CA SER A 349 -53.93 -16.25 -0.72
C SER A 349 -55.01 -15.62 0.17
N GLY A 350 -54.91 -14.31 0.43
CA GLY A 350 -55.86 -13.54 1.25
C GLY A 350 -55.49 -13.44 2.75
N GLY A 351 -54.43 -14.09 3.20
CA GLY A 351 -53.95 -14.05 4.59
C GLY A 351 -53.02 -12.88 4.91
N SER A 352 -52.97 -12.46 6.17
CA SER A 352 -52.01 -11.46 6.67
C SER A 352 -51.21 -11.97 7.87
N LEU A 353 -49.89 -11.79 7.87
CA LEU A 353 -49.02 -12.02 9.02
C LEU A 353 -48.55 -10.69 9.61
N THR A 354 -48.98 -10.38 10.83
CA THR A 354 -48.57 -9.17 11.56
C THR A 354 -47.47 -9.48 12.57
N LEU A 355 -46.34 -8.80 12.47
CA LEU A 355 -45.26 -8.82 13.44
C LEU A 355 -45.41 -7.66 14.42
N THR A 356 -45.46 -7.94 15.71
CA THR A 356 -45.74 -6.91 16.74
C THR A 356 -44.58 -6.67 17.72
N GLY A 357 -43.53 -7.50 17.71
CA GLY A 357 -42.39 -7.35 18.61
C GLY A 357 -41.11 -6.83 17.94
N THR A 358 -40.17 -6.41 18.78
CA THR A 358 -38.85 -5.89 18.38
C THR A 358 -37.83 -7.01 18.17
N GLY A 359 -36.97 -6.91 17.16
CA GLY A 359 -35.82 -7.80 16.97
C GLY A 359 -36.08 -9.10 16.19
N SER A 360 -37.16 -9.18 15.41
CA SER A 360 -37.41 -10.33 14.53
C SER A 360 -36.32 -10.40 13.46
N SER A 361 -35.62 -11.52 13.35
CA SER A 361 -34.50 -11.71 12.41
C SER A 361 -34.64 -13.01 11.63
N VAL A 362 -34.81 -12.89 10.31
CA VAL A 362 -34.86 -14.01 9.37
C VAL A 362 -33.51 -14.09 8.66
N GLY A 363 -32.66 -15.02 9.08
CA GLY A 363 -31.26 -15.07 8.69
C GLY A 363 -30.94 -15.16 7.19
N GLN A 364 -31.89 -15.48 6.29
CA GLN A 364 -31.62 -15.55 4.85
C GLN A 364 -32.74 -14.99 3.95
N ILE A 365 -33.86 -15.69 3.76
CA ILE A 365 -34.91 -15.31 2.79
C ILE A 365 -36.29 -15.35 3.46
N LEU A 366 -37.07 -14.29 3.27
CA LEU A 366 -38.51 -14.30 3.54
C LEU A 366 -39.27 -14.13 2.23
N ASN A 367 -40.03 -15.15 1.82
CA ASN A 367 -40.91 -15.09 0.66
C ASN A 367 -42.32 -14.75 1.13
N VAL A 368 -42.93 -13.72 0.56
CA VAL A 368 -44.36 -13.41 0.72
C VAL A 368 -45.06 -13.83 -0.56
N GLY A 369 -45.94 -14.82 -0.46
CA GLY A 369 -46.69 -15.37 -1.59
C GLY A 369 -47.66 -14.36 -2.21
N ALA A 370 -48.10 -14.65 -3.43
CA ALA A 370 -49.08 -13.83 -4.14
C ALA A 370 -50.39 -13.73 -3.35
N GLY A 371 -50.89 -12.50 -3.16
CA GLY A 371 -52.13 -12.25 -2.41
C GLY A 371 -52.00 -12.37 -0.89
N THR A 372 -50.78 -12.52 -0.37
CA THR A 372 -50.48 -12.53 1.06
C THR A 372 -49.91 -11.18 1.49
N GLN A 373 -50.19 -10.75 2.72
CA GLN A 373 -49.63 -9.53 3.31
C GLN A 373 -48.73 -9.85 4.51
N LEU A 374 -47.55 -9.24 4.55
CA LEU A 374 -46.69 -9.16 5.73
C LEU A 374 -46.88 -7.78 6.34
N ILE A 375 -47.37 -7.66 7.56
CA ILE A 375 -47.45 -6.39 8.29
C ILE A 375 -46.33 -6.36 9.32
N VAL A 376 -45.43 -5.38 9.24
CA VAL A 376 -44.53 -5.02 10.34
C VAL A 376 -45.27 -3.96 11.15
N GLY A 377 -45.90 -4.40 12.24
CA GLY A 377 -46.77 -3.57 13.06
C GLY A 377 -46.02 -2.43 13.76
N SER A 378 -46.77 -1.44 14.24
CA SER A 378 -46.20 -0.25 14.87
C SER A 378 -45.13 -0.57 15.93
N GLY A 379 -43.95 0.03 15.78
CA GLY A 379 -42.79 -0.14 16.67
C GLY A 379 -42.05 -1.49 16.54
N ALA A 380 -42.51 -2.42 15.69
CA ALA A 380 -41.82 -3.68 15.44
C ALA A 380 -40.62 -3.51 14.51
N SER A 381 -39.61 -4.38 14.65
CA SER A 381 -38.47 -4.41 13.74
C SER A 381 -38.26 -5.80 13.17
N LEU A 382 -38.09 -5.86 11.85
CA LEU A 382 -37.81 -7.07 11.08
C LEU A 382 -36.53 -6.88 10.27
N SER A 383 -35.54 -7.75 10.49
CA SER A 383 -34.34 -7.81 9.65
C SER A 383 -34.33 -9.13 8.88
N VAL A 384 -34.29 -9.06 7.56
CA VAL A 384 -34.18 -10.25 6.70
C VAL A 384 -33.07 -10.06 5.67
N GLY A 385 -32.37 -11.14 5.29
CA GLY A 385 -31.35 -11.05 4.24
C GLY A 385 -31.95 -10.58 2.91
N VAL A 386 -32.95 -11.29 2.42
CA VAL A 386 -33.74 -10.94 1.22
C VAL A 386 -35.23 -11.06 1.52
N LEU A 387 -36.00 -10.00 1.27
CA LEU A 387 -37.47 -10.06 1.25
C LEU A 387 -37.93 -10.20 -0.19
N ARG A 388 -38.55 -11.34 -0.53
CA ARG A 388 -39.15 -11.58 -1.84
C ARG A 388 -40.66 -11.39 -1.79
N LEU A 389 -41.18 -10.38 -2.48
CA LEU A 389 -42.61 -10.17 -2.64
C LEU A 389 -43.06 -10.75 -3.99
N GLN A 390 -43.76 -11.88 -3.97
CA GLN A 390 -44.11 -12.62 -5.18
C GLN A 390 -45.44 -12.16 -5.78
N THR A 391 -45.65 -12.39 -7.08
CA THR A 391 -46.94 -12.18 -7.74
C THR A 391 -47.29 -13.38 -8.60
N ASP A 392 -48.58 -13.63 -8.78
CA ASP A 392 -49.12 -14.58 -9.78
C ASP A 392 -49.64 -13.87 -11.05
N GLY A 393 -49.42 -12.55 -11.16
CA GLY A 393 -49.91 -11.70 -12.24
C GLY A 393 -51.28 -11.05 -11.97
N THR A 394 -52.02 -11.51 -10.95
CA THR A 394 -53.33 -10.96 -10.54
C THR A 394 -53.35 -10.49 -9.09
N ASN A 395 -52.62 -11.19 -8.21
CA ASN A 395 -52.44 -10.89 -6.80
C ASN A 395 -50.96 -10.57 -6.53
N PHE A 396 -50.72 -9.57 -5.70
CA PHE A 396 -49.38 -9.16 -5.30
C PHE A 396 -49.16 -9.51 -3.84
N GLY A 397 -48.06 -10.20 -3.54
CA GLY A 397 -47.53 -10.26 -2.19
C GLY A 397 -47.18 -8.85 -1.75
N SER A 398 -47.58 -8.48 -0.54
CA SER A 398 -47.34 -7.12 -0.04
C SER A 398 -46.66 -7.14 1.32
N ALA A 399 -45.86 -6.11 1.58
CA ALA A 399 -45.37 -5.83 2.93
C ALA A 399 -45.87 -4.44 3.35
N LEU A 400 -46.53 -4.33 4.50
CA LEU A 400 -46.99 -3.08 5.09
C LEU A 400 -46.12 -2.74 6.31
N LEU A 401 -45.54 -1.54 6.31
CA LEU A 401 -44.78 -1.01 7.44
C LEU A 401 -45.62 0.05 8.16
N ASP A 402 -46.14 -0.30 9.34
CA ASP A 402 -46.98 0.57 10.17
C ASP A 402 -46.13 1.50 11.06
N GLY A 403 -46.75 2.53 11.66
CA GLY A 403 -46.11 3.65 12.33
C GLY A 403 -44.94 3.29 13.25
N GLY A 404 -43.73 3.77 12.93
CA GLY A 404 -42.52 3.54 13.70
C GLY A 404 -41.90 2.14 13.57
N SER A 405 -42.40 1.28 12.67
CA SER A 405 -41.77 0.00 12.35
C SER A 405 -40.49 0.15 11.54
N THR A 406 -39.59 -0.83 11.58
CA THR A 406 -38.39 -0.90 10.72
C THR A 406 -38.27 -2.25 10.02
N LEU A 407 -38.13 -2.23 8.70
CA LEU A 407 -37.78 -3.40 7.89
C LEU A 407 -36.38 -3.22 7.30
N SER A 408 -35.41 -4.03 7.69
CA SER A 408 -34.07 -4.05 7.10
C SER A 408 -33.95 -5.23 6.13
N ALA A 409 -33.84 -5.00 4.82
CA ALA A 409 -33.78 -6.08 3.84
C ALA A 409 -33.18 -5.69 2.48
N LYS A 410 -32.74 -6.71 1.72
CA LYS A 410 -32.60 -6.62 0.27
C LYS A 410 -33.94 -7.00 -0.37
N LEU A 411 -34.61 -6.06 -1.04
CA LEU A 411 -35.88 -6.33 -1.72
C LEU A 411 -35.67 -7.08 -3.05
N ALA A 412 -36.61 -7.96 -3.36
CA ALA A 412 -36.69 -8.68 -4.61
C ALA A 412 -38.14 -9.08 -4.92
N GLY A 413 -38.40 -9.44 -6.18
CA GLY A 413 -39.75 -9.77 -6.65
C GLY A 413 -40.46 -8.56 -7.25
N SER A 414 -41.78 -8.63 -7.35
CA SER A 414 -42.62 -7.65 -8.06
C SER A 414 -43.92 -7.33 -7.32
N GLY A 415 -43.97 -7.66 -6.03
CA GLY A 415 -45.09 -7.34 -5.15
C GLY A 415 -45.19 -5.86 -4.80
N THR A 416 -45.78 -5.48 -3.66
CA THR A 416 -45.91 -4.07 -3.26
C THR A 416 -45.35 -3.84 -1.87
N LEU A 417 -44.53 -2.81 -1.71
CA LEU A 417 -44.10 -2.33 -0.41
C LEU A 417 -44.96 -1.12 -0.01
N SER A 418 -45.76 -1.27 1.04
CA SER A 418 -46.66 -0.25 1.54
C SER A 418 -46.14 0.31 2.87
N PHE A 419 -46.35 1.59 3.10
CA PHE A 419 -45.97 2.30 4.32
C PHE A 419 -47.18 3.00 4.92
N ASP A 420 -47.31 3.02 6.24
CA ASP A 420 -48.19 3.89 7.02
C ASP A 420 -47.43 4.41 8.26
N GLY A 421 -46.21 4.93 8.03
CA GLY A 421 -45.35 5.55 9.04
C GLY A 421 -44.10 4.76 9.47
N GLY A 422 -43.72 3.69 8.77
CA GLY A 422 -42.50 2.91 9.05
C GLY A 422 -41.26 3.25 8.19
N THR A 423 -40.15 2.57 8.47
CA THR A 423 -38.83 2.73 7.83
C THR A 423 -38.40 1.47 7.10
N PHE A 424 -38.10 1.58 5.81
CA PHE A 424 -37.36 0.55 5.10
C PHE A 424 -35.87 0.91 5.12
N GLN A 425 -35.02 0.00 5.58
CA GLN A 425 -33.56 0.14 5.58
C GLN A 425 -32.94 -0.88 4.62
N ALA A 426 -32.18 -0.41 3.64
CA ALA A 426 -31.55 -1.30 2.69
C ALA A 426 -30.39 -2.08 3.32
N SER A 427 -30.24 -3.35 2.93
CA SER A 427 -29.06 -4.18 3.23
C SER A 427 -28.25 -4.58 1.98
N GLY A 428 -28.57 -3.99 0.83
CA GLY A 428 -27.87 -4.17 -0.45
C GLY A 428 -28.50 -3.33 -1.55
N ASP A 429 -27.83 -3.25 -2.70
CA ASP A 429 -28.40 -2.60 -3.89
C ASP A 429 -29.61 -3.40 -4.40
N THR A 430 -30.71 -2.69 -4.68
CA THR A 430 -31.99 -3.31 -5.02
C THR A 430 -32.78 -2.52 -6.05
N GLY A 431 -33.42 -3.24 -6.98
CA GLY A 431 -34.61 -2.73 -7.65
C GLY A 431 -35.78 -2.75 -6.67
N LEU A 432 -36.47 -1.62 -6.50
CA LEU A 432 -37.64 -1.53 -5.67
C LEU A 432 -38.86 -2.06 -6.42
N THR A 433 -39.72 -2.74 -5.68
CA THR A 433 -41.08 -3.09 -6.09
C THR A 433 -41.97 -1.85 -6.02
N PRO A 434 -43.14 -1.81 -6.68
CA PRO A 434 -44.12 -0.74 -6.51
C PRO A 434 -44.29 -0.33 -5.03
N ILE A 435 -44.29 0.98 -4.77
CA ILE A 435 -44.40 1.54 -3.41
C ILE A 435 -45.76 2.22 -3.22
N SER A 436 -46.39 1.97 -2.08
CA SER A 436 -47.62 2.65 -1.65
C SER A 436 -47.36 3.42 -0.35
N ILE A 437 -47.67 4.71 -0.32
CA ILE A 437 -47.45 5.61 0.82
C ILE A 437 -48.79 6.01 1.43
N GLY A 438 -49.18 5.32 2.50
CA GLY A 438 -50.31 5.63 3.36
C GLY A 438 -50.13 6.93 4.15
N SER A 439 -51.16 7.33 4.90
CA SER A 439 -51.22 8.63 5.59
C SER A 439 -50.09 8.89 6.58
N GLY A 440 -49.51 7.85 7.19
CA GLY A 440 -48.39 7.95 8.10
C GLY A 440 -47.03 8.24 7.42
N GLY A 441 -46.95 8.16 6.10
CA GLY A 441 -45.73 8.41 5.33
C GLY A 441 -44.79 7.20 5.21
N ALA A 442 -43.71 7.36 4.46
CA ALA A 442 -42.67 6.35 4.21
C ALA A 442 -41.30 6.93 4.54
N THR A 443 -40.48 6.20 5.29
CA THR A 443 -39.04 6.49 5.42
C THR A 443 -38.23 5.41 4.68
N ILE A 444 -37.36 5.84 3.78
CA ILE A 444 -36.45 4.97 3.02
C ILE A 444 -35.02 5.35 3.41
N ASP A 445 -34.39 4.47 4.18
CA ASP A 445 -32.99 4.53 4.54
C ASP A 445 -32.16 3.68 3.57
N SER A 446 -31.46 4.36 2.68
CA SER A 446 -30.56 3.70 1.72
C SER A 446 -29.35 3.02 2.37
N ASN A 447 -28.95 3.41 3.60
CA ASN A 447 -27.86 2.78 4.35
C ASN A 447 -26.55 2.56 3.55
N GLY A 448 -26.22 3.48 2.62
CA GLY A 448 -25.03 3.39 1.77
C GLY A 448 -25.21 2.64 0.43
N HIS A 449 -26.40 2.12 0.14
CA HIS A 449 -26.72 1.38 -1.08
C HIS A 449 -27.45 2.21 -2.15
N ALA A 450 -27.40 1.77 -3.40
CA ALA A 450 -28.18 2.33 -4.50
C ALA A 450 -29.51 1.58 -4.65
N LEU A 451 -30.62 2.28 -4.41
CA LEU A 451 -31.97 1.75 -4.56
C LEU A 451 -32.59 2.37 -5.81
N THR A 452 -33.15 1.54 -6.68
CA THR A 452 -33.73 2.03 -7.94
C THR A 452 -35.17 1.58 -8.08
N ASP A 453 -36.10 2.51 -8.20
CA ASP A 453 -37.51 2.24 -8.49
C ASP A 453 -37.84 2.55 -9.95
N TYR A 454 -38.21 1.52 -10.69
CA TYR A 454 -38.74 1.64 -12.06
C TYR A 454 -40.28 1.59 -12.09
N ALA A 455 -40.91 1.26 -10.96
CA ALA A 455 -42.36 1.21 -10.83
C ALA A 455 -42.91 2.55 -10.29
N SER A 456 -44.23 2.70 -10.33
CA SER A 456 -44.91 3.89 -9.80
C SER A 456 -45.06 3.83 -8.28
N MET A 457 -44.60 4.87 -7.59
CA MET A 457 -44.95 5.17 -6.21
C MET A 457 -46.30 5.90 -6.16
N THR A 458 -47.21 5.51 -5.25
CA THR A 458 -48.55 6.11 -5.12
C THR A 458 -48.89 6.41 -3.67
N GLY A 459 -49.92 7.23 -3.42
CA GLY A 459 -50.45 7.48 -2.07
C GLY A 459 -50.49 8.95 -1.65
N THR A 460 -50.81 9.23 -0.39
CA THR A 460 -51.00 10.62 0.09
C THR A 460 -50.04 11.03 1.20
N GLY A 461 -49.27 10.10 1.77
CA GLY A 461 -48.32 10.41 2.85
C GLY A 461 -46.99 10.99 2.36
N SER A 462 -46.19 11.47 3.30
CA SER A 462 -44.86 12.03 3.06
C SER A 462 -43.81 10.96 2.75
N LEU A 463 -42.85 11.26 1.87
CA LEU A 463 -41.66 10.46 1.63
C LEU A 463 -40.45 11.06 2.36
N THR A 464 -39.71 10.28 3.13
CA THR A 464 -38.43 10.69 3.73
C THR A 464 -37.31 9.78 3.22
N LYS A 465 -36.32 10.36 2.53
CA LYS A 465 -35.09 9.67 2.10
C LYS A 465 -33.95 9.97 3.07
N GLN A 466 -33.34 8.93 3.64
CA GLN A 466 -32.18 9.02 4.53
C GLN A 466 -31.06 8.01 4.16
N GLY A 467 -29.97 8.03 4.92
CA GLY A 467 -28.79 7.18 4.70
C GLY A 467 -27.91 7.65 3.54
N ALA A 468 -26.62 7.30 3.55
CA ALA A 468 -25.62 7.84 2.64
C ALA A 468 -25.76 7.43 1.15
N GLY A 469 -26.57 6.40 0.86
CA GLY A 469 -26.76 5.87 -0.49
C GLY A 469 -27.77 6.66 -1.33
N SER A 470 -28.16 6.12 -2.49
CA SER A 470 -29.09 6.77 -3.41
C SER A 470 -30.46 6.09 -3.43
N LEU A 471 -31.50 6.88 -3.67
CA LEU A 471 -32.81 6.41 -4.10
C LEU A 471 -33.09 7.03 -5.47
N ASN A 472 -33.19 6.20 -6.50
CA ASN A 472 -33.33 6.62 -7.88
C ASN A 472 -34.74 6.28 -8.36
N LEU A 473 -35.54 7.29 -8.67
CA LEU A 473 -36.94 7.16 -9.04
C LEU A 473 -37.09 7.43 -10.54
N TYR A 474 -37.38 6.37 -11.30
CA TYR A 474 -37.58 6.43 -12.76
C TYR A 474 -39.03 6.18 -13.18
N GLY A 475 -39.85 5.56 -12.33
CA GLY A 475 -41.27 5.38 -12.62
C GLY A 475 -42.09 6.66 -12.51
N ASN A 476 -43.30 6.68 -13.09
CA ASN A 476 -44.23 7.80 -12.98
C ASN A 476 -44.94 7.73 -11.61
N ASN A 477 -44.55 8.61 -10.69
CA ASN A 477 -44.94 8.52 -9.28
C ASN A 477 -46.06 9.53 -8.98
N SER A 478 -47.23 9.07 -8.50
CA SER A 478 -48.41 9.93 -8.24
C SER A 478 -48.71 10.12 -6.76
N TYR A 479 -47.72 10.00 -5.88
CA TYR A 479 -47.90 10.33 -4.47
C TYR A 479 -48.01 11.85 -4.29
N THR A 480 -48.76 12.32 -3.29
CA THR A 480 -49.02 13.78 -3.10
C THR A 480 -48.41 14.39 -1.84
N GLY A 481 -47.89 13.58 -0.91
CA GLY A 481 -47.32 14.09 0.34
C GLY A 481 -45.89 14.63 0.19
N PRO A 482 -45.40 15.44 1.14
CA PRO A 482 -44.10 16.09 1.03
C PRO A 482 -42.92 15.09 1.00
N THR A 483 -41.91 15.38 0.20
CA THR A 483 -40.64 14.65 0.06
C THR A 483 -39.55 15.38 0.83
N THR A 484 -38.95 14.71 1.81
CA THR A 484 -37.80 15.21 2.58
C THR A 484 -36.57 14.34 2.33
N VAL A 485 -35.43 14.95 1.98
CA VAL A 485 -34.14 14.27 1.86
C VAL A 485 -33.25 14.70 3.01
N THR A 486 -32.92 13.77 3.91
CA THR A 486 -32.12 14.02 5.11
C THR A 486 -30.68 13.50 4.99
N GLY A 487 -30.41 12.64 4.00
CA GLY A 487 -29.07 12.13 3.71
C GLY A 487 -28.97 11.35 2.39
N GLY A 488 -27.74 11.27 1.87
CA GLY A 488 -27.44 10.64 0.59
C GLY A 488 -28.07 11.37 -0.59
N ALA A 489 -28.36 10.65 -1.67
CA ALA A 489 -28.96 11.20 -2.88
C ALA A 489 -30.39 10.72 -3.11
N LEU A 490 -31.27 11.62 -3.56
CA LEU A 490 -32.55 11.28 -4.18
C LEU A 490 -32.47 11.71 -5.65
N GLN A 491 -32.50 10.76 -6.57
CA GLN A 491 -32.40 11.01 -8.01
C GLN A 491 -33.75 10.82 -8.68
N PHE A 492 -34.14 11.75 -9.56
CA PHE A 492 -35.32 11.64 -10.40
C PHE A 492 -34.93 11.50 -11.86
N GLY A 493 -35.43 10.44 -12.50
CA GLY A 493 -35.14 10.15 -13.89
C GLY A 493 -35.94 10.96 -14.90
N ASN A 494 -37.10 11.49 -14.51
CA ASN A 494 -37.97 12.30 -15.37
C ASN A 494 -38.89 13.17 -14.49
N PRO A 495 -39.53 14.22 -15.03
CA PRO A 495 -40.41 15.08 -14.25
C PRO A 495 -41.62 14.34 -13.66
N ASN A 496 -42.12 13.29 -14.31
CA ASN A 496 -43.25 12.49 -13.80
C ASN A 496 -42.87 11.62 -12.59
N ALA A 497 -41.58 11.40 -12.34
CA ALA A 497 -41.09 10.70 -11.16
C ALA A 497 -41.23 11.53 -9.88
N LEU A 498 -41.55 12.82 -9.99
CA LEU A 498 -41.81 13.71 -8.87
C LEU A 498 -43.23 14.29 -8.99
N TYR A 499 -44.14 13.86 -8.09
CA TYR A 499 -45.52 14.35 -8.03
C TYR A 499 -46.33 14.20 -9.33
N GLY A 500 -46.01 13.18 -10.15
CA GLY A 500 -46.70 12.92 -11.41
C GLY A 500 -46.52 14.03 -12.44
N GLY A 501 -45.47 14.84 -12.30
CA GLY A 501 -45.22 16.01 -13.13
C GLY A 501 -46.03 17.24 -12.71
N ASP A 502 -46.73 17.21 -11.57
CA ASP A 502 -47.41 18.39 -11.04
C ASP A 502 -46.39 19.39 -10.47
N THR A 503 -45.97 20.32 -11.33
CA THR A 503 -45.00 21.36 -10.98
C THR A 503 -45.50 22.30 -9.89
N THR A 504 -46.80 22.33 -9.58
CA THR A 504 -47.33 23.14 -8.46
C THR A 504 -46.94 22.60 -7.10
N GLN A 505 -46.57 21.31 -7.03
CA GLN A 505 -46.06 20.64 -5.83
C GLN A 505 -44.53 20.66 -5.76
N TRP A 506 -43.84 21.37 -6.65
CA TRP A 506 -42.39 21.53 -6.57
C TRP A 506 -42.02 22.76 -5.73
N ASP A 507 -42.72 22.96 -4.62
CA ASP A 507 -42.58 24.11 -3.74
C ASP A 507 -41.85 23.77 -2.43
N ALA A 508 -41.66 24.79 -1.58
CA ALA A 508 -40.89 24.69 -0.35
C ALA A 508 -41.59 23.88 0.76
N ASN A 509 -42.89 23.62 0.60
CA ASN A 509 -43.68 22.80 1.52
C ASN A 509 -43.65 21.32 1.13
N HIS A 510 -43.44 21.03 -0.15
CA HIS A 510 -43.47 19.67 -0.67
C HIS A 510 -42.07 19.09 -0.90
N VAL A 511 -41.09 19.84 -1.40
CA VAL A 511 -39.73 19.32 -1.59
C VAL A 511 -38.78 19.99 -0.61
N VAL A 512 -38.18 19.19 0.29
CA VAL A 512 -37.25 19.66 1.31
C VAL A 512 -35.95 18.85 1.26
N VAL A 513 -34.81 19.50 1.07
CA VAL A 513 -33.49 18.86 1.05
C VAL A 513 -32.66 19.45 2.19
N GLN A 514 -32.21 18.61 3.11
CA GLN A 514 -31.43 19.03 4.27
C GLN A 514 -29.94 19.19 3.94
N SER A 515 -29.20 19.81 4.85
CA SER A 515 -27.75 20.01 4.72
C SER A 515 -27.03 18.68 4.52
N GLY A 516 -26.11 18.60 3.55
CA GLY A 516 -25.35 17.40 3.21
C GLY A 516 -26.12 16.36 2.39
N ALA A 517 -27.41 16.58 2.10
CA ALA A 517 -28.20 15.72 1.21
C ALA A 517 -28.17 16.23 -0.24
N THR A 518 -28.39 15.33 -1.18
CA THR A 518 -28.36 15.61 -2.62
C THR A 518 -29.73 15.36 -3.25
N LEU A 519 -30.21 16.31 -4.04
CA LEU A 519 -31.30 16.14 -4.98
C LEU A 519 -30.71 16.11 -6.39
N ALA A 520 -30.78 14.96 -7.05
CA ALA A 520 -30.26 14.74 -8.38
C ALA A 520 -31.40 14.63 -9.40
N VAL A 521 -31.19 15.12 -10.61
CA VAL A 521 -32.15 14.99 -11.71
C VAL A 521 -31.43 14.68 -13.01
N ASN A 522 -32.02 13.79 -13.81
CA ASN A 522 -31.54 13.51 -15.16
C ASN A 522 -32.01 14.57 -16.14
N VAL A 523 -31.15 14.94 -17.08
CA VAL A 523 -31.42 15.98 -18.08
C VAL A 523 -30.88 15.62 -19.47
N GLY A 524 -31.61 16.07 -20.50
CA GLY A 524 -31.17 16.10 -21.89
C GLY A 524 -31.73 15.00 -22.82
N ALA A 525 -32.41 13.98 -22.30
CA ALA A 525 -33.28 13.14 -23.12
C ALA A 525 -34.69 13.77 -23.28
N SER A 526 -35.48 13.27 -24.24
CA SER A 526 -36.82 13.82 -24.56
C SER A 526 -37.85 13.63 -23.44
N ASP A 527 -37.63 12.65 -22.56
CA ASP A 527 -38.47 12.25 -21.44
C ASP A 527 -37.88 12.67 -20.09
N GLU A 528 -36.77 13.41 -20.07
CA GLU A 528 -36.09 13.89 -18.87
C GLU A 528 -36.47 15.34 -18.52
N PHE A 529 -35.90 15.89 -17.45
CA PHE A 529 -36.20 17.26 -17.03
C PHE A 529 -35.74 18.29 -18.08
N THR A 530 -36.65 19.17 -18.45
CA THR A 530 -36.39 20.34 -19.30
C THR A 530 -35.80 21.50 -18.49
N ALA A 531 -35.17 22.47 -19.17
CA ALA A 531 -34.59 23.63 -18.51
C ALA A 531 -35.60 24.44 -17.67
N ASP A 532 -36.84 24.59 -18.15
CA ASP A 532 -37.89 25.31 -17.44
C ASP A 532 -38.31 24.55 -16.17
N GLU A 533 -38.40 23.23 -16.24
CA GLU A 533 -38.69 22.37 -15.09
C GLU A 533 -37.59 22.43 -14.03
N ILE A 534 -36.31 22.43 -14.44
CA ILE A 534 -35.18 22.64 -13.53
C ILE A 534 -35.29 23.98 -12.80
N LEU A 535 -35.66 25.05 -13.51
CA LEU A 535 -35.80 26.37 -12.92
C LEU A 535 -36.99 26.45 -11.94
N ILE A 536 -38.12 25.81 -12.27
CA ILE A 536 -39.28 25.72 -11.36
C ILE A 536 -38.88 24.94 -10.10
N LEU A 537 -38.23 23.78 -10.26
CA LEU A 537 -37.82 22.93 -9.14
C LEU A 537 -36.84 23.65 -8.20
N THR A 538 -35.82 24.31 -8.76
CA THR A 538 -34.78 24.98 -7.96
C THR A 538 -35.29 26.26 -7.27
N SER A 539 -36.25 26.97 -7.88
CA SER A 539 -36.87 28.15 -7.27
C SER A 539 -37.99 27.82 -6.28
N GLY A 540 -38.65 26.68 -6.46
CA GLY A 540 -39.75 26.25 -5.61
C GLY A 540 -39.29 25.40 -4.41
N ALA A 541 -38.39 24.43 -4.58
CA ALA A 541 -37.98 23.50 -3.53
C ALA A 541 -37.21 24.17 -2.37
N LYS A 542 -37.43 23.70 -1.14
CA LYS A 542 -36.69 24.15 0.04
C LYS A 542 -35.36 23.41 0.16
N LEU A 543 -34.30 24.04 -0.34
CA LEU A 543 -32.93 23.52 -0.27
C LEU A 543 -32.22 24.17 0.92
N ALA A 544 -31.82 23.38 1.91
CA ALA A 544 -31.10 23.86 3.09
C ALA A 544 -29.64 24.20 2.77
N SER A 545 -29.00 25.01 3.62
CA SER A 545 -27.61 25.42 3.40
C SER A 545 -26.69 24.20 3.42
N GLY A 546 -25.83 24.08 2.41
CA GLY A 546 -24.94 22.93 2.23
C GLY A 546 -25.62 21.69 1.64
N SER A 547 -26.86 21.78 1.17
CA SER A 547 -27.45 20.76 0.29
C SER A 547 -26.84 20.84 -1.12
N THR A 548 -26.93 19.76 -1.87
CA THR A 548 -26.45 19.68 -3.25
C THR A 548 -27.61 19.48 -4.21
N PHE A 549 -27.64 20.28 -5.28
CA PHE A 549 -28.46 20.01 -6.45
C PHE A 549 -27.56 19.47 -7.56
N ALA A 550 -27.84 18.25 -8.02
CA ALA A 550 -27.02 17.56 -9.01
C ALA A 550 -27.77 17.44 -10.35
N LEU A 551 -27.08 17.76 -11.44
CA LEU A 551 -27.58 17.62 -12.80
C LEU A 551 -26.82 16.49 -13.50
N ASP A 552 -27.51 15.40 -13.80
CA ASP A 552 -26.95 14.24 -14.50
C ASP A 552 -27.28 14.30 -15.99
N THR A 553 -26.23 14.49 -16.78
CA THR A 553 -26.32 14.63 -18.23
C THR A 553 -26.08 13.32 -18.99
N THR A 554 -25.96 12.17 -18.31
CA THR A 554 -25.57 10.88 -18.91
C THR A 554 -26.37 10.53 -20.17
N ASN A 555 -27.67 10.85 -20.20
CA ASN A 555 -28.56 10.50 -21.31
C ASN A 555 -28.83 11.65 -22.30
N ALA A 556 -28.11 12.77 -22.20
CA ALA A 556 -28.32 13.91 -23.08
C ALA A 556 -28.13 13.54 -24.56
N SER A 557 -29.24 13.48 -25.30
CA SER A 557 -29.29 12.94 -26.67
C SER A 557 -28.47 13.76 -27.69
N SER A 558 -28.30 15.05 -27.44
CA SER A 558 -27.45 15.99 -28.20
C SER A 558 -25.98 16.00 -27.77
N GLY A 559 -25.61 15.23 -26.76
CA GLY A 559 -24.30 15.32 -26.08
C GLY A 559 -24.14 16.57 -25.21
N SER A 560 -25.15 17.44 -25.16
CA SER A 560 -25.14 18.68 -24.38
C SER A 560 -26.54 19.08 -23.92
N PHE A 561 -26.67 19.52 -22.66
CA PHE A 561 -27.88 20.11 -22.10
C PHE A 561 -27.66 21.60 -21.78
N LEU A 562 -28.51 22.47 -22.34
CA LEU A 562 -28.44 23.93 -22.17
C LEU A 562 -29.40 24.40 -21.08
N LEU A 563 -28.87 25.12 -20.08
CA LEU A 563 -29.64 25.77 -19.02
C LEU A 563 -29.55 27.31 -19.13
N PRO A 564 -30.57 27.98 -19.71
CA PRO A 564 -30.60 29.42 -19.88
C PRO A 564 -31.02 30.21 -18.63
N GLY A 565 -31.74 29.57 -17.71
CA GLY A 565 -32.14 30.17 -16.44
C GLY A 565 -31.00 30.22 -15.41
N ALA A 566 -31.09 31.13 -14.45
CA ALA A 566 -30.19 31.18 -13.31
C ALA A 566 -30.65 30.24 -12.21
N ILE A 567 -29.77 29.33 -11.78
CA ILE A 567 -29.88 28.66 -10.49
C ILE A 567 -29.50 29.68 -9.42
N ALA A 568 -30.39 29.87 -8.46
CA ALA A 568 -30.23 30.83 -7.36
C ALA A 568 -30.45 30.14 -6.02
N ASP A 569 -29.90 30.71 -4.95
CA ASP A 569 -30.25 30.29 -3.61
C ASP A 569 -31.74 30.58 -3.35
N ASN A 570 -32.49 29.60 -2.83
CA ASN A 570 -33.78 29.86 -2.16
C ASN A 570 -33.46 30.60 -0.84
N PRO A 571 -34.25 31.60 -0.36
CA PRO A 571 -33.76 32.62 0.57
C PRO A 571 -33.48 32.02 1.96
N ALA A 572 -32.24 31.54 2.16
CA ALA A 572 -31.49 31.36 3.42
C ALA A 572 -30.36 30.28 3.34
N ALA A 573 -29.90 29.83 2.16
CA ALA A 573 -29.04 28.65 2.10
C ALA A 573 -28.02 28.65 0.95
N ALA A 574 -26.75 28.37 1.25
CA ALA A 574 -25.72 28.15 0.25
C ALA A 574 -25.94 26.80 -0.46
N LEU A 575 -26.50 26.83 -1.67
CA LEU A 575 -26.73 25.65 -2.50
C LEU A 575 -25.44 25.23 -3.22
N ASN A 576 -25.04 23.96 -3.09
CA ASN A 576 -23.99 23.38 -3.93
C ASN A 576 -24.58 22.90 -5.26
N LEU A 577 -23.82 23.07 -6.34
CA LEU A 577 -24.15 22.50 -7.65
C LEU A 577 -23.21 21.33 -7.93
N GLU A 578 -23.74 20.21 -8.41
CA GLU A 578 -22.93 19.09 -8.90
C GLU A 578 -23.28 18.74 -10.35
N LYS A 579 -22.26 18.62 -11.19
CA LYS A 579 -22.37 18.14 -12.56
C LYS A 579 -21.98 16.66 -12.61
N LEU A 580 -22.95 15.82 -13.01
CA LEU A 580 -22.81 14.39 -13.21
C LEU A 580 -22.94 14.01 -14.70
N GLY A 581 -22.49 12.79 -15.03
CA GLY A 581 -22.59 12.20 -16.37
C GLY A 581 -21.55 12.72 -17.37
N SER A 582 -21.26 11.93 -18.39
CA SER A 582 -20.13 12.18 -19.32
C SER A 582 -20.33 13.31 -20.32
N ASN A 583 -21.54 13.85 -20.46
CA ASN A 583 -21.90 14.85 -21.47
C ASN A 583 -21.68 16.29 -20.97
N THR A 584 -21.98 17.29 -21.82
CA THR A 584 -21.79 18.71 -21.49
C THR A 584 -23.03 19.33 -20.84
N LEU A 585 -22.88 19.96 -19.68
CA LEU A 585 -23.85 20.90 -19.13
C LEU A 585 -23.43 22.32 -19.50
N VAL A 586 -24.27 23.05 -20.23
CA VAL A 586 -24.01 24.43 -20.67
C VAL A 586 -24.84 25.40 -19.83
N LEU A 587 -24.18 26.21 -19.02
CA LEU A 587 -24.79 27.26 -18.22
C LEU A 587 -24.69 28.60 -18.95
N THR A 588 -25.79 29.08 -19.52
CA THR A 588 -25.88 30.44 -20.09
C THR A 588 -26.60 31.41 -19.16
N GLY A 589 -27.27 30.93 -18.11
CA GLY A 589 -27.84 31.75 -17.05
C GLY A 589 -26.79 32.37 -16.13
N ALA A 590 -27.12 33.51 -15.54
CA ALA A 590 -26.28 34.17 -14.52
C ALA A 590 -26.57 33.57 -13.14
N ASN A 591 -25.96 32.43 -12.83
CA ASN A 591 -26.22 31.71 -11.59
C ASN A 591 -25.70 32.48 -10.37
N THR A 592 -26.48 32.49 -9.28
CA THR A 592 -26.23 33.26 -8.05
C THR A 592 -26.19 32.40 -6.79
N TYR A 593 -26.27 31.07 -6.91
CA TYR A 593 -26.11 30.17 -5.77
C TYR A 593 -24.74 30.35 -5.11
N SER A 594 -24.67 30.30 -3.77
CA SER A 594 -23.46 30.64 -3.03
C SER A 594 -22.61 29.45 -2.56
N GLY A 595 -23.09 28.21 -2.72
CA GLY A 595 -22.32 26.99 -2.43
C GLY A 595 -21.32 26.61 -3.52
N SER A 596 -20.55 25.55 -3.28
CA SER A 596 -19.49 25.09 -4.20
C SER A 596 -20.06 24.42 -5.45
N THR A 597 -19.29 24.40 -6.53
CA THR A 597 -19.59 23.66 -7.76
C THR A 597 -18.64 22.48 -7.90
N THR A 598 -19.17 21.26 -8.00
CA THR A 598 -18.39 20.05 -8.25
C THR A 598 -18.65 19.57 -9.68
N ILE A 599 -17.58 19.32 -10.44
CA ILE A 599 -17.64 18.68 -11.76
C ILE A 599 -17.11 17.27 -11.58
N SER A 600 -18.02 16.31 -11.43
CA SER A 600 -17.67 14.92 -11.15
C SER A 600 -17.36 14.14 -12.43
N ASP A 601 -18.02 14.47 -13.55
CA ASP A 601 -17.77 13.87 -14.87
C ASP A 601 -18.23 14.80 -16.02
N GLY A 602 -17.72 14.54 -17.23
CA GLY A 602 -18.04 15.27 -18.45
C GLY A 602 -17.55 16.72 -18.43
N THR A 603 -18.31 17.60 -19.10
CA THR A 603 -17.97 19.02 -19.21
C THR A 603 -19.00 19.90 -18.53
N LEU A 604 -18.55 20.82 -17.67
CA LEU A 604 -19.32 22.00 -17.30
C LEU A 604 -18.85 23.17 -18.16
N GLN A 605 -19.73 23.72 -18.99
CA GLN A 605 -19.43 24.85 -19.86
C GLN A 605 -20.14 26.11 -19.35
N LEU A 606 -19.38 27.19 -19.17
CA LEU A 606 -19.90 28.51 -18.85
C LEU A 606 -20.00 29.35 -20.12
N GLY A 607 -21.23 29.72 -20.48
CA GLY A 607 -21.53 30.41 -21.73
C GLY A 607 -21.61 29.51 -22.95
N ASN A 608 -21.96 30.13 -24.07
CA ASN A 608 -22.08 29.51 -25.39
C ASN A 608 -21.76 30.56 -26.47
N GLY A 609 -20.60 31.22 -26.33
CA GLY A 609 -20.12 32.32 -27.16
C GLY A 609 -20.72 33.71 -26.87
N GLY A 610 -21.82 33.81 -26.10
CA GLY A 610 -22.47 35.07 -25.73
C GLY A 610 -21.80 35.83 -24.58
N THR A 611 -22.52 36.73 -23.88
CA THR A 611 -22.09 37.52 -22.68
C THR A 611 -22.64 37.00 -21.34
N SER A 612 -23.26 35.82 -21.31
CA SER A 612 -23.95 35.27 -20.13
C SER A 612 -23.52 33.84 -19.81
N GLY A 613 -23.62 33.46 -18.54
CA GLY A 613 -23.08 32.21 -18.00
C GLY A 613 -22.11 32.50 -16.87
N SER A 614 -22.47 32.11 -15.66
CA SER A 614 -21.61 32.30 -14.47
C SER A 614 -21.84 31.20 -13.46
N ILE A 615 -20.91 31.08 -12.52
CA ILE A 615 -21.03 30.32 -11.27
C ILE A 615 -20.47 31.20 -10.14
N ALA A 616 -20.94 31.03 -8.89
CA ALA A 616 -20.56 31.94 -7.81
C ALA A 616 -19.59 31.34 -6.77
N GLY A 617 -19.71 30.06 -6.40
CA GLY A 617 -18.85 29.42 -5.40
C GLY A 617 -17.62 28.69 -5.94
N ASN A 618 -16.74 28.22 -5.05
CA ASN A 618 -15.50 27.52 -5.42
C ASN A 618 -15.76 26.28 -6.27
N ILE A 619 -14.75 25.87 -7.05
CA ILE A 619 -14.87 24.81 -8.04
C ILE A 619 -14.00 23.63 -7.64
N VAL A 620 -14.61 22.46 -7.56
CA VAL A 620 -13.92 21.17 -7.53
C VAL A 620 -14.08 20.55 -8.92
N ASP A 621 -13.07 20.70 -9.77
CA ASP A 621 -13.05 20.18 -11.13
C ASP A 621 -12.30 18.85 -11.17
N ASN A 622 -13.03 17.74 -11.32
CA ASN A 622 -12.46 16.41 -11.52
C ASN A 622 -12.57 15.94 -12.98
N ALA A 623 -13.10 16.77 -13.89
CA ALA A 623 -13.32 16.41 -15.28
C ALA A 623 -12.93 17.57 -16.22
N THR A 624 -13.88 18.33 -16.75
CA THR A 624 -13.58 19.51 -17.60
C THR A 624 -14.46 20.71 -17.26
N LEU A 625 -13.82 21.84 -16.94
CA LEU A 625 -14.44 23.16 -16.92
C LEU A 625 -14.11 23.91 -18.20
N THR A 626 -15.14 24.24 -19.01
CA THR A 626 -14.97 25.07 -20.21
C THR A 626 -15.54 26.47 -19.99
N LEU A 627 -14.79 27.50 -20.40
CA LEU A 627 -15.29 28.87 -20.50
C LEU A 627 -15.43 29.26 -21.97
N ASP A 628 -16.68 29.34 -22.42
CA ASP A 628 -17.06 29.80 -23.75
C ASP A 628 -17.80 31.14 -23.65
N ARG A 629 -17.04 32.14 -23.20
CA ARG A 629 -17.51 33.50 -22.93
C ARG A 629 -16.95 34.46 -23.99
N GLY A 630 -17.80 35.29 -24.59
CA GLY A 630 -17.41 36.29 -25.60
C GLY A 630 -16.92 37.62 -25.03
N ASP A 631 -17.05 37.85 -23.72
CA ASP A 631 -16.66 39.06 -23.00
C ASP A 631 -15.54 38.80 -21.98
N ALA A 632 -15.13 39.86 -21.25
CA ALA A 632 -14.16 39.73 -20.17
C ALA A 632 -14.84 39.21 -18.89
N VAL A 633 -14.35 38.08 -18.38
CA VAL A 633 -14.81 37.42 -17.15
C VAL A 633 -13.66 37.35 -16.16
N THR A 634 -13.91 37.79 -14.94
CA THR A 634 -13.01 37.57 -13.80
C THR A 634 -13.56 36.42 -12.98
N LEU A 635 -12.81 35.33 -12.89
CA LEU A 635 -13.14 34.20 -12.03
C LEU A 635 -12.32 34.30 -10.74
N SER A 636 -12.99 34.74 -9.67
CA SER A 636 -12.40 34.84 -8.32
C SER A 636 -12.49 33.55 -7.52
N ASN A 637 -13.09 32.51 -8.10
CA ASN A 637 -13.32 31.21 -7.50
C ASN A 637 -11.99 30.46 -7.39
N VAL A 638 -11.78 29.73 -6.29
CA VAL A 638 -10.68 28.77 -6.21
C VAL A 638 -11.07 27.54 -7.03
N ILE A 639 -10.22 27.17 -8.00
CA ILE A 639 -10.33 25.92 -8.76
C ILE A 639 -9.40 24.88 -8.12
N SER A 640 -9.95 23.71 -7.82
CA SER A 640 -9.26 22.54 -7.25
C SER A 640 -9.62 21.27 -8.02
N GLY A 641 -8.96 20.14 -7.73
CA GLY A 641 -9.22 18.85 -8.38
C GLY A 641 -8.25 18.51 -9.52
N SER A 642 -8.49 17.41 -10.22
CA SER A 642 -7.60 16.89 -11.28
C SER A 642 -8.05 17.21 -12.70
N GLY A 643 -9.18 17.87 -12.86
CA GLY A 643 -9.80 18.20 -14.15
C GLY A 643 -9.06 19.27 -14.95
N SER A 644 -9.54 19.48 -16.17
CA SER A 644 -8.96 20.41 -17.14
C SER A 644 -9.78 21.68 -17.28
N LEU A 645 -9.08 22.81 -17.36
CA LEU A 645 -9.65 24.12 -17.67
C LEU A 645 -9.49 24.41 -19.16
N VAL A 646 -10.59 24.57 -19.89
CA VAL A 646 -10.59 24.90 -21.33
C VAL A 646 -11.10 26.32 -21.52
N MET A 647 -10.31 27.17 -22.16
CA MET A 647 -10.71 28.52 -22.53
C MET A 647 -11.04 28.54 -24.02
N ALA A 648 -12.33 28.48 -24.37
CA ALA A 648 -12.82 28.32 -25.73
C ALA A 648 -13.41 29.62 -26.34
N GLY A 649 -13.92 30.52 -25.51
CA GLY A 649 -14.59 31.73 -25.97
C GLY A 649 -13.62 32.79 -26.52
N SER A 650 -14.14 33.74 -27.30
CA SER A 650 -13.36 34.86 -27.84
C SER A 650 -13.02 35.94 -26.80
N GLY A 651 -13.60 35.86 -25.60
CA GLY A 651 -13.44 36.82 -24.53
C GLY A 651 -12.13 36.66 -23.73
N SER A 652 -12.05 37.32 -22.59
CA SER A 652 -10.88 37.25 -21.70
C SER A 652 -11.26 36.61 -20.38
N LEU A 653 -10.52 35.58 -19.95
CA LEU A 653 -10.65 34.98 -18.62
C LEU A 653 -9.53 35.47 -17.72
N THR A 654 -9.85 36.19 -16.64
CA THR A 654 -8.88 36.54 -15.59
C THR A 654 -9.04 35.65 -14.36
N LEU A 655 -8.02 34.85 -14.04
CA LEU A 655 -7.97 34.05 -12.83
C LEU A 655 -7.29 34.84 -11.71
N THR A 656 -8.03 35.23 -10.66
CA THR A 656 -7.50 36.08 -9.57
C THR A 656 -7.22 35.33 -8.26
N SER A 657 -7.67 34.08 -8.16
CA SER A 657 -7.40 33.21 -7.02
C SER A 657 -6.13 32.37 -7.19
N ALA A 658 -5.58 31.94 -6.05
CA ALA A 658 -4.54 30.92 -6.02
C ALA A 658 -5.23 29.55 -6.17
N ASN A 659 -5.00 28.88 -7.30
CA ASN A 659 -5.68 27.64 -7.63
C ASN A 659 -4.83 26.41 -7.30
N SER A 660 -5.47 25.29 -7.01
CA SER A 660 -4.82 24.03 -6.63
C SER A 660 -5.09 22.88 -7.60
N PHE A 661 -5.80 23.12 -8.71
CA PHE A 661 -6.04 22.08 -9.71
C PHE A 661 -4.76 21.68 -10.45
N THR A 662 -4.67 20.40 -10.78
CA THR A 662 -3.45 19.78 -11.32
C THR A 662 -3.55 19.41 -12.79
N GLY A 663 -4.76 19.39 -13.36
CA GLY A 663 -4.98 19.08 -14.77
C GLY A 663 -4.51 20.18 -15.71
N THR A 664 -4.77 20.00 -17.00
CA THR A 664 -4.28 20.90 -18.06
C THR A 664 -5.15 22.14 -18.19
N THR A 665 -4.52 23.30 -18.39
CA THR A 665 -5.19 24.52 -18.84
C THR A 665 -4.98 24.67 -20.34
N ILE A 666 -6.04 24.51 -21.13
CA ILE A 666 -6.02 24.56 -22.59
C ILE A 666 -6.52 25.93 -23.04
N VAL A 667 -5.74 26.64 -23.86
CA VAL A 667 -6.09 27.98 -24.36
C VAL A 667 -6.47 27.91 -25.84
N SER A 668 -7.77 27.68 -26.10
CA SER A 668 -8.34 27.48 -27.44
C SER A 668 -9.14 28.63 -28.02
N GLY A 669 -9.16 29.78 -27.36
CA GLY A 669 -9.80 31.00 -27.84
C GLY A 669 -9.28 32.21 -27.08
N GLY A 670 -9.71 33.42 -27.44
CA GLY A 670 -9.63 34.64 -26.61
C GLY A 670 -8.30 34.91 -25.88
N THR A 671 -8.37 35.39 -24.62
CA THR A 671 -7.19 35.68 -23.78
C THR A 671 -7.32 35.10 -22.38
N LEU A 672 -6.41 34.21 -21.97
CA LEU A 672 -6.21 33.83 -20.58
C LEU A 672 -5.30 34.84 -19.88
N VAL A 673 -5.77 35.46 -18.80
CA VAL A 673 -5.02 36.41 -17.98
C VAL A 673 -4.74 35.78 -16.61
N MET A 674 -3.46 35.60 -16.29
CA MET A 674 -3.04 35.26 -14.94
C MET A 674 -3.10 36.50 -14.06
N GLY A 675 -4.16 36.63 -13.26
CA GLY A 675 -4.34 37.72 -12.29
C GLY A 675 -3.71 37.43 -10.92
N ASN A 676 -3.26 36.19 -10.69
CA ASN A 676 -2.59 35.74 -9.48
C ASN A 676 -1.29 35.01 -9.84
N LEU A 677 -0.23 35.18 -9.03
CA LEU A 677 1.05 34.46 -9.18
C LEU A 677 0.87 32.94 -9.26
N SER A 678 -0.07 32.40 -8.48
CA SER A 678 -0.37 30.98 -8.38
C SER A 678 -1.65 30.59 -9.11
N ALA A 679 -2.05 31.36 -10.12
CA ALA A 679 -3.24 31.05 -10.91
C ALA A 679 -3.17 29.66 -11.55
N LEU A 680 -1.96 29.20 -11.94
CA LEU A 680 -1.71 27.93 -12.63
C LEU A 680 -0.54 27.13 -12.01
N ALA A 681 -0.18 27.38 -10.75
CA ALA A 681 1.06 26.87 -10.16
C ALA A 681 1.23 25.34 -10.18
N TYR A 682 0.13 24.60 -10.29
CA TYR A 682 0.10 23.13 -10.34
C TYR A 682 -0.48 22.57 -11.65
N SER A 683 -1.01 23.44 -12.53
CA SER A 683 -1.58 23.06 -13.81
C SER A 683 -0.54 23.16 -14.92
N THR A 684 -0.59 22.22 -15.87
CA THR A 684 0.18 22.35 -17.12
C THR A 684 -0.57 23.29 -18.05
N LEU A 685 0.03 24.42 -18.43
CA LEU A 685 -0.48 25.31 -19.46
C LEU A 685 -0.21 24.70 -20.83
N ASP A 686 -1.25 24.42 -21.61
CA ASP A 686 -1.14 24.01 -23.00
C ASP A 686 -1.44 25.18 -23.94
N TYR A 687 -0.40 25.63 -24.65
CA TYR A 687 -0.44 26.83 -25.49
C TYR A 687 -0.06 26.48 -26.94
N ASP A 688 -0.95 25.77 -27.64
CA ASP A 688 -0.74 25.09 -28.92
C ASP A 688 -1.43 25.72 -30.14
N ASN A 689 -1.84 26.99 -30.06
CA ASN A 689 -2.47 27.77 -31.15
C ASN A 689 -3.85 27.32 -31.60
N GLN A 690 -4.69 26.97 -30.65
CA GLN A 690 -6.10 26.75 -30.97
C GLN A 690 -6.87 28.08 -31.17
N GLY A 691 -6.18 29.24 -31.29
CA GLY A 691 -6.76 30.57 -31.56
C GLY A 691 -6.76 31.55 -30.38
N GLY A 692 -6.16 31.16 -29.25
CA GLY A 692 -6.11 31.96 -28.02
C GLY A 692 -4.77 32.60 -27.68
N THR A 693 -4.74 33.45 -26.66
CA THR A 693 -3.56 34.17 -26.18
C THR A 693 -3.41 34.06 -24.67
N VAL A 694 -2.18 34.17 -24.17
CA VAL A 694 -1.87 34.17 -22.73
C VAL A 694 -1.26 35.51 -22.33
N SER A 695 -1.71 36.06 -21.20
CA SER A 695 -1.23 37.32 -20.63
C SER A 695 -0.93 37.17 -19.14
N PHE A 696 0.16 37.78 -18.68
CA PHE A 696 0.52 37.86 -17.26
C PHE A 696 -0.17 39.03 -16.53
N GLY A 697 -1.13 39.72 -17.17
CA GLY A 697 -1.85 40.84 -16.57
C GLY A 697 -0.89 41.93 -16.10
N THR A 698 -0.92 42.27 -14.81
CA THR A 698 -0.03 43.25 -14.17
C THR A 698 1.11 42.60 -13.36
N LEU A 699 1.22 41.26 -13.36
CA LEU A 699 2.17 40.54 -12.53
C LEU A 699 3.62 40.82 -12.94
N GLY A 700 4.54 40.78 -11.97
CA GLY A 700 6.00 40.74 -12.22
C GLY A 700 6.57 39.32 -12.17
N SER A 701 5.76 38.34 -11.76
CA SER A 701 6.12 36.93 -11.69
C SER A 701 4.88 36.04 -11.84
N ALA A 702 5.06 34.83 -12.34
CA ALA A 702 4.00 33.83 -12.52
C ALA A 702 4.56 32.42 -12.28
N SER A 703 3.72 31.49 -11.83
CA SER A 703 4.08 30.08 -11.66
C SER A 703 3.13 29.18 -12.45
N LEU A 704 3.72 28.22 -13.16
CA LEU A 704 3.03 27.15 -13.88
C LEU A 704 3.45 25.78 -13.31
N GLY A 705 2.50 24.85 -13.25
CA GLY A 705 2.80 23.44 -12.98
C GLY A 705 3.73 22.89 -14.07
N GLY A 706 3.36 23.09 -15.32
CA GLY A 706 4.14 22.78 -16.52
C GLY A 706 3.77 23.70 -17.68
N ILE A 707 4.48 23.60 -18.81
CA ILE A 707 4.14 24.33 -20.03
C ILE A 707 4.33 23.43 -21.26
N SER A 708 3.32 23.38 -22.14
CA SER A 708 3.32 22.66 -23.41
C SER A 708 2.77 23.53 -24.55
N GLY A 709 2.88 23.03 -25.78
CA GLY A 709 2.38 23.69 -26.97
C GLY A 709 3.47 24.33 -27.84
N GLY A 710 3.04 25.16 -28.79
CA GLY A 710 3.86 25.67 -29.90
C GLY A 710 3.83 27.18 -30.10
N GLU A 711 2.98 27.90 -29.38
CA GLU A 711 2.82 29.34 -29.56
C GLU A 711 3.86 30.15 -28.82
N SER A 712 4.19 31.34 -29.34
CA SER A 712 5.16 32.21 -28.68
C SER A 712 4.57 32.89 -27.46
N LEU A 713 5.26 32.77 -26.32
CA LEU A 713 4.90 33.42 -25.06
C LEU A 713 5.93 34.51 -24.73
N ALA A 714 5.47 35.76 -24.67
CA ALA A 714 6.31 36.86 -24.20
C ALA A 714 6.37 36.87 -22.67
N LEU A 715 7.57 36.78 -22.09
CA LEU A 715 7.83 36.92 -20.65
C LEU A 715 7.80 38.39 -20.22
N ALA A 716 6.68 39.04 -20.54
CA ALA A 716 6.38 40.42 -20.20
C ALA A 716 4.90 40.56 -19.84
N ASN A 717 4.61 41.46 -18.91
CA ASN A 717 3.24 41.74 -18.53
C ASN A 717 2.56 42.70 -19.52
N ALA A 718 1.28 43.03 -19.30
CA ALA A 718 0.51 43.91 -20.19
C ALA A 718 1.12 45.32 -20.32
N SER A 719 1.92 45.74 -19.34
CA SER A 719 2.69 47.00 -19.36
C SER A 719 4.09 46.84 -19.95
N SER A 720 4.37 45.72 -20.65
CA SER A 720 5.69 45.37 -21.20
C SER A 720 6.83 45.27 -20.17
N SER A 721 6.51 45.12 -18.89
CA SER A 721 7.52 44.92 -17.84
C SER A 721 7.96 43.45 -17.77
N PRO A 722 9.23 43.16 -17.47
CA PRO A 722 9.73 41.78 -17.37
C PRO A 722 8.94 40.92 -16.38
N VAL A 723 8.67 39.67 -16.75
CA VAL A 723 8.04 38.67 -15.86
C VAL A 723 9.02 37.55 -15.53
N ALA A 724 9.16 37.22 -14.25
CA ALA A 724 9.85 36.02 -13.81
C ALA A 724 8.88 34.82 -13.82
N LEU A 725 9.02 33.93 -14.80
CA LEU A 725 8.20 32.74 -14.96
C LEU A 725 8.83 31.54 -14.26
N THR A 726 8.10 30.91 -13.34
CA THR A 726 8.48 29.64 -12.71
C THR A 726 7.70 28.49 -13.33
N VAL A 727 8.37 27.40 -13.71
CA VAL A 727 7.76 26.23 -14.37
C VAL A 727 8.25 24.94 -13.71
N GLY A 728 7.37 23.95 -13.58
CA GLY A 728 7.69 22.61 -13.08
C GLY A 728 7.09 22.31 -11.70
N GLY A 729 6.16 23.13 -11.21
CA GLY A 729 5.52 22.96 -9.91
C GLY A 729 4.74 21.64 -9.74
N ASN A 730 4.38 20.98 -10.84
CA ASN A 730 3.67 19.69 -10.81
C ASN A 730 4.58 18.48 -11.08
N ASN A 731 5.89 18.67 -11.17
CA ASN A 731 6.88 17.62 -11.46
C ASN A 731 6.68 16.86 -12.79
N ALA A 732 5.77 17.28 -13.67
CA ALA A 732 5.55 16.61 -14.94
C ALA A 732 6.68 16.90 -15.94
N ALA A 733 7.00 15.91 -16.78
CA ALA A 733 7.81 16.14 -17.96
C ALA A 733 6.96 16.85 -19.03
N THR A 734 7.45 17.96 -19.57
CA THR A 734 6.71 18.77 -20.54
C THR A 734 7.61 19.16 -21.70
N THR A 735 7.02 19.35 -22.89
CA THR A 735 7.72 19.82 -24.08
C THR A 735 7.05 21.09 -24.57
N TYR A 736 7.84 22.16 -24.66
CA TYR A 736 7.38 23.42 -25.20
C TYR A 736 8.19 23.79 -26.44
N SER A 737 7.48 23.85 -27.57
CA SER A 737 8.05 24.10 -28.88
C SER A 737 7.93 25.56 -29.33
N GLY A 738 7.10 26.35 -28.63
CA GLY A 738 6.99 27.78 -28.84
C GLY A 738 8.21 28.57 -28.38
N ALA A 739 8.34 29.79 -28.88
CA ALA A 739 9.40 30.71 -28.49
C ALA A 739 9.00 31.52 -27.24
N LEU A 740 9.79 31.40 -26.18
CA LEU A 740 9.81 32.33 -25.04
C LEU A 740 10.61 33.59 -25.42
N SER A 741 10.04 34.77 -25.20
CA SER A 741 10.64 36.06 -25.61
C SER A 741 10.55 37.15 -24.53
N GLY A 742 11.13 38.32 -24.79
CA GLY A 742 11.03 39.49 -23.91
C GLY A 742 12.13 39.61 -22.84
N ALA A 743 12.00 40.58 -21.94
CA ALA A 743 13.04 40.86 -20.95
C ALA A 743 12.96 40.00 -19.66
N GLY A 744 11.91 39.18 -19.52
CA GLY A 744 11.68 38.31 -18.38
C GLY A 744 12.65 37.13 -18.26
N SER A 745 12.54 36.41 -17.15
CA SER A 745 13.40 35.27 -16.79
C SER A 745 12.59 33.98 -16.65
N LEU A 746 13.28 32.85 -16.80
CA LEU A 746 12.72 31.51 -16.60
C LEU A 746 13.35 30.86 -15.37
N THR A 747 12.53 30.27 -14.50
CA THR A 747 12.98 29.40 -13.39
C THR A 747 12.37 28.02 -13.54
N LYS A 748 13.21 27.00 -13.68
CA LYS A 748 12.80 25.59 -13.73
C LYS A 748 12.93 24.96 -12.35
N VAL A 749 11.82 24.45 -11.83
CA VAL A 749 11.68 23.77 -10.53
C VAL A 749 11.13 22.35 -10.73
N GLY A 750 11.05 21.56 -9.65
CA GLY A 750 10.45 20.22 -9.68
C GLY A 750 11.27 19.18 -10.43
N SER A 751 10.96 17.90 -10.25
CA SER A 751 11.78 16.79 -10.76
C SER A 751 11.62 16.51 -12.26
N GLY A 752 10.51 16.92 -12.88
CA GLY A 752 10.22 16.69 -14.30
C GLY A 752 11.23 17.34 -15.25
N ILE A 753 11.31 16.86 -16.49
CA ILE A 753 12.16 17.44 -17.54
C ILE A 753 11.34 18.48 -18.31
N LEU A 754 11.86 19.69 -18.48
CA LEU A 754 11.32 20.68 -19.40
C LEU A 754 12.12 20.62 -20.70
N THR A 755 11.52 20.12 -21.77
CA THR A 755 12.14 20.08 -23.10
C THR A 755 11.81 21.37 -23.83
N LEU A 756 12.84 22.15 -24.19
CA LEU A 756 12.69 23.39 -24.95
C LEU A 756 13.22 23.18 -26.35
N THR A 757 12.34 23.22 -27.35
CA THR A 757 12.73 23.07 -28.77
C THR A 757 12.63 24.38 -29.55
N GLY A 758 11.87 25.35 -29.06
CA GLY A 758 11.72 26.67 -29.67
C GLY A 758 12.99 27.53 -29.60
N ALA A 759 13.15 28.44 -30.57
CA ALA A 759 14.22 29.44 -30.55
C ALA A 759 13.86 30.58 -29.59
N ASN A 760 14.35 30.50 -28.36
CA ASN A 760 14.02 31.43 -27.30
C ASN A 760 14.91 32.68 -27.34
N THR A 761 14.30 33.84 -27.10
CA THR A 761 14.96 35.17 -27.19
C THR A 761 14.95 35.94 -25.88
N TYR A 762 14.36 35.39 -24.81
CA TYR A 762 14.28 36.10 -23.54
C TYR A 762 15.66 36.43 -22.95
N THR A 763 15.79 37.62 -22.35
CA THR A 763 17.09 38.15 -21.90
C THR A 763 17.30 38.08 -20.38
N GLY A 764 16.26 37.83 -19.59
CA GLY A 764 16.34 37.82 -18.11
C GLY A 764 17.08 36.61 -17.53
N GLY A 765 17.47 35.65 -18.36
CA GLY A 765 18.21 34.45 -17.98
C GLY A 765 17.34 33.29 -17.51
N THR A 766 18.00 32.16 -17.27
CA THR A 766 17.37 30.89 -16.87
C THR A 766 17.99 30.43 -15.55
N THR A 767 17.16 30.06 -14.56
CA THR A 767 17.63 29.44 -13.32
C THR A 767 17.05 28.03 -13.22
N VAL A 768 17.89 27.02 -12.98
CA VAL A 768 17.44 25.62 -12.79
C VAL A 768 17.71 25.21 -11.35
N THR A 769 16.65 25.07 -10.56
CA THR A 769 16.73 24.67 -9.14
C THR A 769 16.30 23.23 -8.89
N GLY A 770 15.64 22.59 -9.87
CA GLY A 770 15.28 21.17 -9.82
C GLY A 770 15.01 20.57 -11.21
N GLY A 771 15.17 19.26 -11.33
CA GLY A 771 14.97 18.52 -12.58
C GLY A 771 15.97 18.95 -13.66
N PHE A 772 15.58 18.76 -14.93
CA PHE A 772 16.41 19.13 -16.08
C PHE A 772 15.68 20.05 -17.05
N ILE A 773 16.45 20.87 -17.75
CA ILE A 773 16.05 21.40 -19.05
C ILE A 773 16.76 20.57 -20.12
N ASP A 774 15.99 19.96 -21.02
CA ASP A 774 16.51 19.30 -22.23
C ASP A 774 16.52 20.30 -23.40
N PHE A 775 17.65 20.38 -24.10
CA PHE A 775 17.87 21.37 -25.16
C PHE A 775 18.72 20.80 -26.31
N ALA A 776 18.49 21.30 -27.52
CA ALA A 776 19.23 20.92 -28.73
C ALA A 776 20.15 22.05 -29.27
N SER A 777 19.93 23.29 -28.86
CA SER A 777 20.77 24.43 -29.23
C SER A 777 20.82 25.48 -28.12
N SER A 778 21.84 26.35 -28.11
CA SER A 778 21.96 27.43 -27.12
C SER A 778 20.77 28.40 -27.18
N SER A 779 20.18 28.61 -28.37
CA SER A 779 18.98 29.44 -28.51
C SER A 779 17.77 28.85 -27.78
N ASN A 780 17.74 27.56 -27.44
CA ASN A 780 16.66 27.00 -26.63
C ASN A 780 16.70 27.51 -25.17
N LEU A 781 17.82 28.10 -24.71
CA LEU A 781 17.97 28.56 -23.32
C LEU A 781 17.78 30.09 -23.16
N GLY A 782 17.36 30.77 -24.23
CA GLY A 782 17.30 32.23 -24.28
C GLY A 782 18.66 32.86 -24.56
N SER A 783 18.74 34.19 -24.41
CA SER A 783 19.99 34.95 -24.59
C SER A 783 20.63 35.42 -23.28
N GLY A 784 19.89 35.33 -22.16
CA GLY A 784 20.43 35.57 -20.83
C GLY A 784 21.30 34.40 -20.32
N LEU A 785 22.00 34.64 -19.21
CA LEU A 785 22.81 33.59 -18.57
C LEU A 785 21.95 32.48 -17.97
N VAL A 786 22.53 31.28 -17.87
CA VAL A 786 21.93 30.09 -17.26
C VAL A 786 22.60 29.79 -15.92
N THR A 787 21.84 29.83 -14.84
CA THR A 787 22.29 29.53 -13.49
C THR A 787 21.81 28.13 -13.07
N LEU A 788 22.74 27.26 -12.70
CA LEU A 788 22.43 25.97 -12.07
C LEU A 788 22.54 26.10 -10.56
N ASN A 789 21.46 25.81 -9.85
CA ASN A 789 21.39 25.90 -8.39
C ASN A 789 20.52 24.78 -7.81
N GLY A 790 20.87 23.53 -8.12
CA GLY A 790 20.22 22.31 -7.66
C GLY A 790 19.67 21.43 -8.79
N GLY A 791 19.35 22.02 -9.94
CA GLY A 791 18.93 21.30 -11.15
C GLY A 791 20.05 21.09 -12.17
N GLY A 792 19.69 20.65 -13.37
CA GLY A 792 20.66 20.38 -14.43
C GLY A 792 20.22 20.75 -15.84
N LEU A 793 21.18 20.66 -16.76
CA LEU A 793 20.94 20.67 -18.21
C LEU A 793 21.18 19.28 -18.77
N GLN A 794 20.34 18.87 -19.71
CA GLN A 794 20.49 17.64 -20.48
C GLN A 794 20.63 17.99 -21.97
N TRP A 795 21.63 17.41 -22.63
CA TRP A 795 21.74 17.55 -24.08
C TRP A 795 20.74 16.61 -24.77
N ALA A 796 20.01 17.13 -25.75
CA ALA A 796 19.21 16.30 -26.62
C ALA A 796 20.10 15.30 -27.37
N SER A 797 19.54 14.14 -27.74
CA SER A 797 20.27 13.09 -28.45
C SER A 797 20.90 13.62 -29.75
N GLY A 798 22.19 13.32 -29.97
CA GLY A 798 22.93 13.75 -31.17
C GLY A 798 23.43 15.19 -31.14
N THR A 799 23.29 15.90 -30.02
CA THR A 799 23.68 17.31 -29.88
C THR A 799 25.01 17.45 -29.13
N THR A 800 25.91 18.31 -29.63
CA THR A 800 27.21 18.60 -28.99
C THR A 800 27.46 20.10 -28.75
N THR A 801 26.38 20.89 -28.71
CA THR A 801 26.44 22.36 -28.53
C THR A 801 27.20 22.75 -27.26
N ASP A 802 28.20 23.63 -27.39
CA ASP A 802 28.85 24.26 -26.25
C ASP A 802 27.99 25.42 -25.70
N ILE A 803 27.61 25.31 -24.42
CA ILE A 803 26.84 26.33 -23.69
C ILE A 803 27.65 27.00 -22.58
N SER A 804 28.93 26.68 -22.45
CA SER A 804 29.76 27.10 -21.31
C SER A 804 29.88 28.62 -21.16
N SER A 805 29.87 29.37 -22.27
CA SER A 805 29.89 30.84 -22.24
C SER A 805 28.58 31.47 -21.77
N GLN A 806 27.48 30.69 -21.76
CA GLN A 806 26.17 31.12 -21.30
C GLN A 806 25.93 30.76 -19.83
N LEU A 807 26.77 29.91 -19.22
CA LEU A 807 26.63 29.56 -17.82
C LEU A 807 27.06 30.71 -16.90
N ALA A 808 26.18 31.06 -15.96
CA ALA A 808 26.53 31.90 -14.81
C ALA A 808 27.40 31.09 -13.81
N PRO A 809 28.03 31.76 -12.82
CA PRO A 809 28.63 31.05 -11.69
C PRO A 809 27.61 30.11 -11.03
N LEU A 810 28.01 28.87 -10.79
CA LEU A 810 27.19 27.83 -10.15
C LEU A 810 26.70 28.31 -8.78
N GLY A 811 25.40 28.17 -8.53
CA GLY A 811 24.77 28.49 -7.25
C GLY A 811 25.20 27.50 -6.17
N SER A 812 24.95 27.83 -4.90
CA SER A 812 25.41 27.04 -3.75
C SER A 812 24.96 25.59 -3.75
N ASN A 813 23.84 25.28 -4.40
CA ASN A 813 23.30 23.91 -4.49
C ASN A 813 23.90 23.11 -5.67
N GLY A 814 24.83 23.68 -6.43
CA GLY A 814 25.51 23.02 -7.54
C GLY A 814 24.66 22.87 -8.80
N GLY A 815 25.20 22.12 -9.76
CA GLY A 815 24.54 21.86 -11.04
C GLY A 815 24.89 20.49 -11.61
N THR A 816 23.94 19.90 -12.34
CA THR A 816 24.16 18.66 -13.10
C THR A 816 24.27 18.96 -14.59
N LEU A 817 25.29 18.39 -15.23
CA LEU A 817 25.54 18.44 -16.66
C LEU A 817 25.38 17.03 -17.22
N ASP A 818 24.22 16.72 -17.78
CA ASP A 818 23.89 15.42 -18.34
C ASP A 818 24.14 15.37 -19.84
N THR A 819 25.27 14.79 -20.23
CA THR A 819 25.64 14.63 -21.64
C THR A 819 24.72 13.71 -22.44
N ASN A 820 23.87 12.90 -21.81
CA ASN A 820 22.91 12.02 -22.49
C ASN A 820 23.52 11.14 -23.61
N GLY A 821 24.77 10.69 -23.42
CA GLY A 821 25.50 9.89 -24.41
C GLY A 821 26.32 10.69 -25.43
N ASN A 822 26.22 12.02 -25.44
CA ASN A 822 26.94 12.90 -26.36
C ASN A 822 28.37 13.24 -25.90
N SER A 823 29.24 13.60 -26.84
CA SER A 823 30.56 14.17 -26.53
C SER A 823 30.52 15.69 -26.65
N VAL A 824 30.60 16.38 -25.52
CA VAL A 824 30.48 17.84 -25.39
C VAL A 824 31.81 18.43 -24.95
N THR A 825 32.21 19.56 -25.53
CA THR A 825 33.41 20.30 -25.12
C THR A 825 33.02 21.67 -24.60
N PHE A 826 33.53 22.05 -23.43
CA PHE A 826 33.39 23.39 -22.87
C PHE A 826 34.64 24.21 -23.17
N ALA A 827 34.45 25.33 -23.87
CA ALA A 827 35.50 26.30 -24.19
C ALA A 827 35.60 27.47 -23.21
N SER A 828 34.66 27.61 -22.27
CA SER A 828 34.69 28.62 -21.19
C SER A 828 34.72 27.97 -19.81
N ALA A 829 35.34 28.65 -18.84
CA ALA A 829 35.49 28.15 -17.48
C ALA A 829 34.18 28.18 -16.68
N LEU A 830 33.90 27.10 -15.98
CA LEU A 830 32.93 27.03 -14.89
C LEU A 830 33.48 27.72 -13.65
N SER A 831 32.62 28.46 -12.96
CA SER A 831 32.94 29.19 -11.73
C SER A 831 31.79 29.08 -10.72
N GLY A 832 31.92 29.65 -9.53
CA GLY A 832 30.87 29.67 -8.50
C GLY A 832 31.17 28.79 -7.29
N THR A 833 30.24 28.73 -6.35
CA THR A 833 30.45 28.01 -5.08
C THR A 833 29.91 26.58 -5.08
N GLY A 834 29.01 26.28 -6.01
CA GLY A 834 28.35 24.99 -6.15
C GLY A 834 29.25 23.85 -6.61
N SER A 835 28.76 22.63 -6.37
CA SER A 835 29.33 21.39 -6.93
C SER A 835 28.97 21.22 -8.40
N VAL A 836 29.77 20.41 -9.09
CA VAL A 836 29.52 19.97 -10.48
C VAL A 836 29.25 18.47 -10.47
N THR A 837 28.12 18.06 -11.05
CA THR A 837 27.85 16.64 -11.34
C THR A 837 27.86 16.41 -12.84
N LYS A 838 28.80 15.61 -13.34
CA LYS A 838 28.82 15.11 -14.71
C LYS A 838 28.00 13.82 -14.79
N ALA A 839 26.91 13.86 -15.54
CA ALA A 839 26.00 12.74 -15.78
C ALA A 839 25.93 12.34 -17.27
N GLY A 840 25.19 11.26 -17.56
CA GLY A 840 25.04 10.70 -18.90
C GLY A 840 26.25 9.89 -19.34
N SER A 841 26.04 8.91 -20.22
CA SER A 841 27.08 7.98 -20.69
C SER A 841 28.14 8.62 -21.60
N GLY A 842 27.95 9.86 -22.02
CA GLY A 842 28.83 10.59 -22.93
C GLY A 842 30.05 11.21 -22.25
N THR A 843 30.82 11.97 -23.03
CA THR A 843 32.05 12.65 -22.57
C THR A 843 31.82 14.15 -22.41
N LEU A 844 32.24 14.73 -21.29
CA LEU A 844 32.36 16.20 -21.13
C LEU A 844 33.84 16.56 -21.05
N THR A 845 34.34 17.31 -22.03
CA THR A 845 35.74 17.79 -22.07
C THR A 845 35.83 19.24 -21.60
N LEU A 846 36.65 19.51 -20.58
CA LEU A 846 36.88 20.84 -20.03
C LEU A 846 38.17 21.44 -20.64
N SER A 847 38.03 22.33 -21.61
CA SER A 847 39.18 22.90 -22.37
C SER A 847 39.76 24.17 -21.74
N VAL A 848 39.30 24.55 -20.55
CA VAL A 848 39.80 25.68 -19.77
C VAL A 848 39.86 25.26 -18.30
N ALA A 849 40.81 25.80 -17.55
CA ALA A 849 40.89 25.62 -16.11
C ALA A 849 39.67 26.24 -15.42
N ASN A 850 38.97 25.45 -14.62
CA ASN A 850 37.74 25.87 -13.94
C ASN A 850 38.06 26.40 -12.54
N SER A 851 37.17 27.24 -11.98
CA SER A 851 37.40 27.97 -10.72
C SER A 851 36.24 27.87 -9.73
N TYR A 852 35.38 26.85 -9.84
CA TYR A 852 34.34 26.60 -8.84
C TYR A 852 34.92 25.99 -7.57
N SER A 853 34.30 26.21 -6.41
CA SER A 853 34.81 25.71 -5.12
C SER A 853 34.12 24.45 -4.60
N GLY A 854 32.99 24.04 -5.19
CA GLY A 854 32.30 22.82 -4.78
C GLY A 854 33.00 21.54 -5.24
N SER A 855 32.48 20.40 -4.78
CA SER A 855 32.96 19.07 -5.18
C SER A 855 32.64 18.77 -6.64
N THR A 856 33.37 17.82 -7.22
CA THR A 856 33.14 17.28 -8.56
C THR A 856 32.69 15.82 -8.44
N THR A 857 31.52 15.49 -8.98
CA THR A 857 31.02 14.12 -9.07
C THR A 857 30.94 13.69 -10.52
N VAL A 858 31.56 12.56 -10.87
CA VAL A 858 31.38 11.91 -12.16
C VAL A 858 30.43 10.73 -11.94
N SER A 859 29.14 10.95 -12.20
CA SER A 859 28.09 9.95 -11.97
C SER A 859 27.89 9.01 -13.16
N GLY A 860 28.29 9.41 -14.36
CA GLY A 860 28.25 8.58 -15.57
C GLY A 860 29.15 9.12 -16.69
N GLY A 861 29.50 8.23 -17.63
CA GLY A 861 30.32 8.57 -18.80
C GLY A 861 31.74 9.00 -18.43
N SER A 862 32.32 9.91 -19.22
CA SER A 862 33.66 10.44 -18.99
C SER A 862 33.67 11.94 -18.69
N LEU A 863 34.40 12.36 -17.65
CA LEU A 863 34.80 13.75 -17.46
C LEU A 863 36.27 13.89 -17.87
N GLN A 864 36.52 14.58 -18.97
CA GLN A 864 37.82 14.63 -19.62
C GLN A 864 38.50 16.00 -19.46
N PHE A 865 39.81 15.99 -19.25
CA PHE A 865 40.63 17.21 -19.24
C PHE A 865 41.00 17.59 -20.67
N GLY A 866 40.83 18.87 -21.02
CA GLY A 866 41.37 19.46 -22.24
C GLY A 866 42.57 20.38 -22.01
N VAL A 867 42.92 20.64 -20.74
CA VAL A 867 44.08 21.44 -20.30
C VAL A 867 44.61 20.92 -18.97
N ASP A 868 45.85 21.31 -18.63
CA ASP A 868 46.39 21.11 -17.29
C ASP A 868 45.51 21.81 -16.23
N ASN A 869 45.24 21.11 -15.13
CA ASN A 869 44.39 21.57 -14.04
C ASN A 869 43.00 22.03 -14.52
N ALA A 870 42.40 21.25 -15.43
CA ALA A 870 41.02 21.49 -15.86
C ALA A 870 40.05 21.56 -14.67
N LEU A 871 40.21 20.70 -13.66
CA LEU A 871 39.45 20.80 -12.40
C LEU A 871 40.12 21.76 -11.40
N PRO A 872 39.33 22.50 -10.59
CA PRO A 872 39.87 23.39 -9.58
C PRO A 872 40.52 22.61 -8.43
N SER A 873 41.59 23.16 -7.84
CA SER A 873 42.24 22.60 -6.66
C SER A 873 42.05 23.53 -5.46
N PRO A 874 41.61 23.04 -4.28
CA PRO A 874 41.32 21.64 -3.94
C PRO A 874 39.83 21.26 -4.12
N THR A 875 39.41 20.68 -5.25
CA THR A 875 38.07 20.06 -5.38
C THR A 875 38.09 18.60 -4.90
N ALA A 876 37.12 18.20 -4.08
CA ALA A 876 36.90 16.78 -3.79
C ALA A 876 36.27 16.10 -5.01
N VAL A 877 36.82 14.96 -5.45
CA VAL A 877 36.33 14.20 -6.62
C VAL A 877 35.78 12.84 -6.22
N SER A 878 34.55 12.55 -6.65
CA SER A 878 33.94 11.23 -6.56
C SER A 878 33.67 10.67 -7.95
N VAL A 879 34.10 9.43 -8.22
CA VAL A 879 33.88 8.75 -9.51
C VAL A 879 33.04 7.50 -9.28
N SER A 880 31.80 7.52 -9.75
CA SER A 880 30.86 6.41 -9.62
C SER A 880 31.27 5.19 -10.46
N SER A 881 30.76 4.01 -10.09
CA SER A 881 30.96 2.79 -10.88
C SER A 881 30.52 2.98 -12.34
N GLY A 882 31.35 2.52 -13.28
CA GLY A 882 31.10 2.70 -14.73
C GLY A 882 31.43 4.09 -15.27
N ALA A 883 31.76 5.07 -14.42
CA ALA A 883 32.21 6.39 -14.84
C ALA A 883 33.74 6.50 -14.89
N THR A 884 34.24 7.51 -15.62
CA THR A 884 35.68 7.75 -15.83
C THR A 884 36.04 9.21 -15.58
N LEU A 885 37.06 9.44 -14.76
CA LEU A 885 37.82 10.68 -14.77
C LEU A 885 39.02 10.50 -15.72
N ASP A 886 39.03 11.22 -16.83
CA ASP A 886 40.06 11.11 -17.86
C ASP A 886 40.95 12.36 -17.91
N LEU A 887 42.22 12.23 -17.53
CA LEU A 887 43.19 13.32 -17.58
C LEU A 887 43.68 13.59 -19.01
N ASN A 888 43.45 12.67 -19.96
CA ASN A 888 43.84 12.83 -21.36
C ASN A 888 45.32 13.23 -21.56
N GLY A 889 46.21 12.80 -20.65
CA GLY A 889 47.63 13.14 -20.70
C GLY A 889 48.03 14.47 -20.06
N HIS A 890 47.09 15.23 -19.48
CA HIS A 890 47.32 16.50 -18.80
C HIS A 890 47.61 16.33 -17.30
N ALA A 891 48.28 17.31 -16.71
CA ALA A 891 48.46 17.37 -15.27
C ALA A 891 47.17 17.78 -14.54
N GLY A 892 46.96 17.27 -13.33
CA GLY A 892 45.81 17.60 -12.50
C GLY A 892 46.14 17.58 -11.01
N SER A 893 45.46 18.42 -10.24
CA SER A 893 45.50 18.45 -8.79
C SER A 893 44.09 18.51 -8.22
N VAL A 894 43.75 17.60 -7.31
CA VAL A 894 42.44 17.52 -6.67
C VAL A 894 42.60 17.45 -5.15
N GLY A 895 41.58 17.94 -4.45
CA GLY A 895 41.49 17.88 -2.99
C GLY A 895 41.55 16.43 -2.50
N SER A 896 40.63 15.60 -2.93
CA SER A 896 40.54 14.18 -2.56
C SER A 896 39.92 13.35 -3.69
N LEU A 897 40.08 12.03 -3.65
CA LEU A 897 39.58 11.09 -4.67
C LEU A 897 38.86 9.92 -4.01
N ALA A 898 37.59 9.69 -4.38
CA ALA A 898 36.78 8.60 -3.87
C ALA A 898 35.97 7.91 -4.97
N GLY A 899 35.41 6.74 -4.66
CA GLY A 899 34.48 6.02 -5.52
C GLY A 899 35.05 4.73 -6.13
N SER A 900 34.30 4.13 -7.04
CA SER A 900 34.55 2.79 -7.62
C SER A 900 34.63 2.79 -9.14
N GLY A 901 34.62 3.97 -9.77
CA GLY A 901 34.81 4.14 -11.21
C GLY A 901 36.27 3.97 -11.67
N SER A 902 36.65 4.62 -12.76
CA SER A 902 38.02 4.57 -13.26
C SER A 902 38.66 5.95 -13.35
N VAL A 903 39.99 5.98 -13.22
CA VAL A 903 40.81 7.16 -13.52
C VAL A 903 41.77 6.80 -14.64
N ALA A 904 41.65 7.47 -15.78
CA ALA A 904 42.57 7.33 -16.90
C ALA A 904 43.59 8.48 -16.87
N LEU A 905 44.84 8.19 -16.54
CA LEU A 905 45.89 9.22 -16.44
C LEU A 905 46.43 9.66 -17.81
N GLY A 906 46.38 8.78 -18.82
CA GLY A 906 47.17 8.97 -20.04
C GLY A 906 48.67 9.05 -19.71
N SER A 907 49.35 10.08 -20.21
CA SER A 907 50.72 10.48 -19.80
C SER A 907 50.76 11.51 -18.66
N GLY A 908 49.60 11.92 -18.13
CA GLY A 908 49.45 13.04 -17.20
C GLY A 908 49.87 12.70 -15.77
N SER A 909 49.96 13.71 -14.92
CA SER A 909 50.23 13.54 -13.48
C SER A 909 49.01 13.91 -12.66
N LEU A 910 48.63 13.10 -11.67
CA LEU A 910 47.53 13.40 -10.75
C LEU A 910 48.05 13.58 -9.31
N SER A 911 47.86 14.77 -8.74
CA SER A 911 48.07 15.03 -7.31
C SER A 911 46.76 14.95 -6.53
N VAL A 912 46.73 14.20 -5.43
CA VAL A 912 45.55 13.98 -4.58
C VAL A 912 45.90 14.26 -3.12
N GLY A 913 44.95 14.79 -2.35
CA GLY A 913 45.01 14.86 -0.89
C GLY A 913 45.22 16.27 -0.34
N SER A 914 45.24 17.30 -1.18
CA SER A 914 45.50 18.68 -0.76
C SER A 914 44.43 19.27 0.17
N ASP A 915 43.25 18.66 0.27
CA ASP A 915 42.21 19.05 1.23
C ASP A 915 42.38 18.40 2.62
N GLY A 916 43.31 17.47 2.77
CA GLY A 916 43.55 16.74 4.03
C GLY A 916 42.49 15.69 4.38
N SER A 917 41.51 15.42 3.51
CA SER A 917 40.45 14.45 3.73
C SER A 917 40.97 13.01 3.61
N SER A 918 40.35 12.08 4.34
CA SER A 918 40.62 10.65 4.19
C SER A 918 39.55 9.99 3.34
N THR A 919 39.95 9.27 2.29
CA THR A 919 39.05 8.73 1.25
C THR A 919 39.44 7.32 0.83
N THR A 920 38.47 6.58 0.26
CA THR A 920 38.70 5.27 -0.37
C THR A 920 38.32 5.34 -1.83
N PHE A 921 39.24 4.92 -2.70
CA PHE A 921 39.01 4.68 -4.11
C PHE A 921 39.19 3.18 -4.38
N SER A 922 38.10 2.49 -4.67
CA SER A 922 38.09 1.05 -5.00
C SER A 922 38.16 0.76 -6.48
N GLY A 923 38.14 1.82 -7.29
CA GLY A 923 38.27 1.78 -8.73
C GLY A 923 39.67 1.45 -9.25
N VAL A 924 39.81 1.51 -10.57
CA VAL A 924 41.09 1.29 -11.27
C VAL A 924 41.68 2.63 -11.70
N ILE A 925 42.94 2.88 -11.34
CA ILE A 925 43.78 3.92 -11.96
C ILE A 925 44.64 3.28 -13.06
N ALA A 926 44.64 3.87 -14.26
CA ALA A 926 45.32 3.32 -15.45
C ALA A 926 46.11 4.39 -16.24
N GLY A 927 47.04 3.95 -17.08
CA GLY A 927 47.84 4.82 -17.96
C GLY A 927 49.33 4.88 -17.60
N SER A 928 50.12 5.57 -18.43
CA SER A 928 51.57 5.76 -18.19
C SER A 928 51.90 6.89 -17.21
N GLY A 929 50.88 7.64 -16.79
CA GLY A 929 50.98 8.81 -15.92
C GLY A 929 51.37 8.51 -14.46
N SER A 930 51.73 9.56 -13.73
CA SER A 930 52.20 9.48 -12.34
C SER A 930 51.11 9.85 -11.32
N LEU A 931 51.19 9.29 -10.11
CA LEU A 931 50.31 9.63 -8.98
C LEU A 931 51.12 10.28 -7.85
N THR A 932 50.64 11.38 -7.28
CA THR A 932 51.23 12.00 -6.09
C THR A 932 50.20 12.10 -4.98
N LYS A 933 50.48 11.50 -3.82
CA LYS A 933 49.69 11.64 -2.60
C LYS A 933 50.30 12.72 -1.71
N THR A 934 49.51 13.75 -1.42
CA THR A 934 49.87 14.93 -0.61
C THR A 934 48.89 15.13 0.56
N GLY A 935 49.15 16.12 1.40
CA GLY A 935 48.29 16.51 2.52
C GLY A 935 48.19 15.47 3.64
N SER A 936 47.57 15.84 4.76
CA SER A 936 47.58 15.04 6.00
C SER A 936 46.65 13.82 6.00
N GLY A 937 45.64 13.78 5.13
CA GLY A 937 44.64 12.71 5.08
C GLY A 937 45.17 11.37 4.55
N SER A 938 44.35 10.32 4.59
CA SER A 938 44.64 9.01 4.03
C SER A 938 43.93 8.78 2.69
N LEU A 939 44.63 8.27 1.68
CA LEU A 939 44.00 7.73 0.46
C LEU A 939 44.11 6.22 0.50
N THR A 940 42.98 5.51 0.54
CA THR A 940 42.95 4.04 0.43
C THR A 940 42.69 3.64 -1.01
N LEU A 941 43.61 2.88 -1.61
CA LEU A 941 43.46 2.29 -2.93
C LEU A 941 43.24 0.79 -2.78
N SER A 942 42.00 0.32 -3.00
CA SER A 942 41.65 -1.11 -2.87
C SER A 942 41.48 -1.84 -4.19
N GLY A 943 41.38 -1.12 -5.31
CA GLY A 943 41.26 -1.71 -6.65
C GLY A 943 42.59 -2.18 -7.26
N ALA A 944 42.49 -2.92 -8.36
CA ALA A 944 43.64 -3.38 -9.13
C ALA A 944 44.13 -2.29 -10.10
N ASN A 945 45.05 -1.45 -9.65
CA ASN A 945 45.60 -0.35 -10.45
C ASN A 945 46.63 -0.87 -11.45
N THR A 946 46.58 -0.32 -12.67
CA THR A 946 47.38 -0.78 -13.82
C THR A 946 48.33 0.29 -14.36
N TYR A 947 48.30 1.50 -13.80
CA TYR A 947 49.19 2.59 -14.21
C TYR A 947 50.66 2.25 -13.98
N SER A 948 51.54 2.74 -14.86
CA SER A 948 52.97 2.41 -14.86
C SER A 948 53.89 3.58 -14.48
N GLY A 949 53.39 4.82 -14.48
CA GLY A 949 54.18 5.96 -14.04
C GLY A 949 54.44 5.93 -12.53
N PRO A 950 55.41 6.71 -12.03
CA PRO A 950 55.81 6.66 -10.62
C PRO A 950 54.70 7.14 -9.67
N THR A 951 54.67 6.58 -8.46
CA THR A 951 53.85 7.04 -7.33
C THR A 951 54.73 7.73 -6.30
N SER A 952 54.43 8.98 -5.95
CA SER A 952 55.10 9.70 -4.86
C SER A 952 54.16 9.89 -3.67
N VAL A 953 54.56 9.44 -2.48
CA VAL A 953 53.84 9.68 -1.22
C VAL A 953 54.58 10.76 -0.45
N SER A 954 54.14 12.00 -0.56
CA SER A 954 54.81 13.18 0.00
C SER A 954 54.08 13.81 1.19
N GLY A 955 52.99 13.20 1.65
CA GLY A 955 52.28 13.61 2.86
C GLY A 955 51.13 12.67 3.22
N GLY A 956 50.86 12.55 4.52
CA GLY A 956 49.77 11.73 5.04
C GLY A 956 49.99 10.25 4.74
N VAL A 957 48.89 9.51 4.55
CA VAL A 957 48.93 8.05 4.32
C VAL A 957 48.42 7.71 2.92
N LEU A 958 49.16 6.86 2.20
CA LEU A 958 48.64 6.09 1.07
C LEU A 958 48.46 4.65 1.55
N ASN A 959 47.21 4.22 1.73
CA ASN A 959 46.89 2.87 2.16
C ASN A 959 46.58 1.99 0.94
N LEU A 960 47.55 1.23 0.45
CA LEU A 960 47.38 0.37 -0.71
C LEU A 960 46.92 -1.03 -0.27
N ASN A 961 45.66 -1.34 -0.50
CA ASN A 961 45.07 -2.66 -0.26
C ASN A 961 44.83 -3.47 -1.55
N GLY A 962 44.85 -2.81 -2.71
CA GLY A 962 44.81 -3.46 -4.02
C GLY A 962 46.20 -3.70 -4.62
N SER A 963 46.32 -3.61 -5.93
CA SER A 963 47.61 -3.75 -6.64
C SER A 963 48.00 -2.46 -7.36
N ALA A 964 49.30 -2.21 -7.48
CA ALA A 964 49.94 -1.18 -8.30
C ALA A 964 51.36 -1.63 -8.71
N SER A 965 51.52 -2.92 -9.03
CA SER A 965 52.82 -3.57 -9.26
C SER A 965 53.62 -3.02 -10.44
N ASN A 966 52.97 -2.30 -11.36
CA ASN A 966 53.60 -1.68 -12.52
C ASN A 966 54.21 -0.31 -12.21
N SER A 967 53.89 0.29 -11.05
CA SER A 967 54.33 1.63 -10.66
C SER A 967 55.49 1.55 -9.67
N ALA A 968 56.50 2.38 -9.87
CA ALA A 968 57.56 2.59 -8.88
C ALA A 968 57.10 3.59 -7.80
N PHE A 969 57.25 3.25 -6.53
CA PHE A 969 56.84 4.04 -5.37
C PHE A 969 58.04 4.73 -4.72
N THR A 970 57.87 6.01 -4.38
CA THR A 970 58.77 6.76 -3.49
C THR A 970 57.98 7.28 -2.30
N VAL A 971 58.34 6.86 -1.09
CA VAL A 971 57.82 7.41 0.16
C VAL A 971 58.77 8.50 0.62
N ALA A 972 58.37 9.75 0.40
CA ALA A 972 59.15 10.93 0.75
C ALA A 972 58.97 11.32 2.22
N SER A 973 59.74 12.32 2.66
CA SER A 973 59.66 12.85 4.03
C SER A 973 58.24 13.27 4.40
N GLY A 974 57.72 12.76 5.53
CA GLY A 974 56.36 13.03 6.01
C GLY A 974 55.25 12.22 5.33
N GLY A 975 55.58 11.39 4.33
CA GLY A 975 54.66 10.43 3.72
C GLY A 975 54.70 9.07 4.40
N THR A 976 53.56 8.38 4.41
CA THR A 976 53.44 6.99 4.89
C THR A 976 52.80 6.11 3.82
N LEU A 977 53.45 5.02 3.42
CA LEU A 977 52.82 3.94 2.65
C LEU A 977 52.37 2.84 3.62
N SER A 978 51.11 2.45 3.55
CA SER A 978 50.54 1.37 4.35
C SER A 978 49.72 0.39 3.51
N GLY A 979 49.16 -0.63 4.17
CA GLY A 979 48.20 -1.55 3.58
C GLY A 979 48.79 -2.91 3.23
N SER A 980 47.95 -3.77 2.67
CA SER A 980 48.26 -5.19 2.40
C SER A 980 48.39 -5.55 0.91
N GLY A 981 48.53 -4.53 0.07
CA GLY A 981 48.57 -4.65 -1.37
C GLY A 981 49.92 -5.05 -1.98
N SER A 982 50.05 -4.82 -3.29
CA SER A 982 51.30 -5.03 -4.04
C SER A 982 51.75 -3.76 -4.77
N VAL A 983 53.00 -3.34 -4.57
CA VAL A 983 53.66 -2.24 -5.30
C VAL A 983 54.76 -2.75 -6.22
N GLY A 984 55.17 -1.93 -7.20
CA GLY A 984 56.38 -2.17 -7.99
C GLY A 984 57.64 -1.88 -7.18
N ALA A 985 58.68 -1.32 -7.82
CA ALA A 985 59.89 -0.93 -7.09
C ALA A 985 59.55 0.10 -5.99
N LEU A 986 60.11 -0.05 -4.79
CA LEU A 986 59.79 0.78 -3.63
C LEU A 986 61.04 1.48 -3.09
N THR A 987 60.99 2.80 -2.89
CA THR A 987 62.02 3.56 -2.19
C THR A 987 61.41 4.24 -0.96
N VAL A 988 61.93 3.93 0.22
CA VAL A 988 61.62 4.66 1.46
C VAL A 988 62.74 5.65 1.71
N ALA A 989 62.48 6.93 1.43
CA ALA A 989 63.46 7.99 1.57
C ALA A 989 63.66 8.41 3.03
N SER A 990 64.66 9.25 3.28
CA SER A 990 64.88 9.86 4.60
C SER A 990 63.63 10.62 5.05
N GLY A 991 63.14 10.33 6.26
CA GLY A 991 61.90 10.89 6.82
C GLY A 991 60.59 10.25 6.31
N GLY A 992 60.65 9.30 5.38
CA GLY A 992 59.48 8.53 4.91
C GLY A 992 59.21 7.31 5.78
N THR A 993 57.94 6.90 5.87
CA THR A 993 57.50 5.77 6.70
C THR A 993 56.84 4.68 5.86
N LEU A 994 57.29 3.44 6.02
CA LEU A 994 56.59 2.26 5.52
C LEU A 994 55.88 1.58 6.70
N SER A 995 54.59 1.30 6.57
CA SER A 995 53.78 0.65 7.60
C SER A 995 52.94 -0.47 6.98
N PRO A 996 53.54 -1.62 6.62
CA PRO A 996 52.83 -2.71 5.97
C PRO A 996 51.65 -3.22 6.79
N GLY A 997 50.67 -3.82 6.11
CA GLY A 997 49.55 -4.51 6.73
C GLY A 997 48.34 -3.62 7.05
N ASN A 998 47.26 -4.29 7.46
CA ASN A 998 46.09 -3.71 8.14
C ASN A 998 45.93 -4.39 9.52
N SER A 999 47.05 -4.56 10.23
CA SER A 999 47.12 -5.06 11.62
C SER A 999 46.75 -6.54 11.88
N PRO A 1000 47.74 -7.45 11.86
CA PRO A 1000 48.90 -7.49 10.99
C PRO A 1000 48.58 -7.98 9.57
N GLY A 1001 49.47 -7.72 8.62
CA GLY A 1001 49.31 -8.18 7.23
C GLY A 1001 50.60 -8.18 6.41
N THR A 1002 50.48 -8.52 5.12
CA THR A 1002 51.62 -8.53 4.18
C THR A 1002 51.48 -7.42 3.16
N LEU A 1003 52.52 -6.59 2.98
CA LEU A 1003 52.68 -5.75 1.78
C LEU A 1003 53.71 -6.41 0.87
N SER A 1004 53.42 -6.53 -0.43
CA SER A 1004 54.40 -7.01 -1.42
C SER A 1004 55.00 -5.85 -2.22
N ALA A 1005 56.30 -5.88 -2.48
CA ALA A 1005 57.01 -4.88 -3.27
C ALA A 1005 57.96 -5.55 -4.28
N GLY A 1006 58.31 -4.85 -5.36
CA GLY A 1006 59.44 -5.22 -6.22
C GLY A 1006 60.78 -4.89 -5.56
N ASN A 1007 61.79 -4.52 -6.37
CA ASN A 1007 63.07 -4.04 -5.83
C ASN A 1007 62.85 -2.91 -4.81
N THR A 1008 63.38 -3.08 -3.60
CA THR A 1008 63.12 -2.16 -2.48
C THR A 1008 64.42 -1.50 -2.02
N THR A 1009 64.38 -0.19 -1.77
CA THR A 1009 65.50 0.59 -1.22
C THR A 1009 65.06 1.28 0.06
N PHE A 1010 65.74 1.02 1.17
CA PHE A 1010 65.59 1.79 2.41
C PHE A 1010 66.77 2.74 2.57
N ALA A 1011 66.48 4.04 2.43
CA ALA A 1011 67.47 5.09 2.63
C ALA A 1011 67.74 5.35 4.12
N GLY A 1012 68.94 5.81 4.46
CA GLY A 1012 69.25 6.28 5.81
C GLY A 1012 68.29 7.39 6.26
N GLY A 1013 67.73 7.24 7.46
CA GLY A 1013 66.72 8.15 8.03
C GLY A 1013 65.28 7.80 7.67
N GLY A 1014 65.02 6.77 6.87
CA GLY A 1014 63.69 6.20 6.66
C GLY A 1014 63.19 5.41 7.87
N SER A 1015 61.89 5.12 7.92
CA SER A 1015 61.24 4.39 9.00
C SER A 1015 60.38 3.21 8.52
N PHE A 1016 60.33 2.15 9.31
CA PHE A 1016 59.43 1.01 9.16
C PHE A 1016 58.59 0.87 10.43
N THR A 1017 57.29 1.13 10.34
CA THR A 1017 56.34 0.86 11.41
C THR A 1017 55.88 -0.59 11.29
N TRP A 1018 56.17 -1.37 12.33
CA TRP A 1018 55.97 -2.80 12.35
C TRP A 1018 55.02 -3.20 13.46
N GLN A 1019 53.93 -3.89 13.13
CA GLN A 1019 52.96 -4.34 14.11
C GLN A 1019 53.17 -5.80 14.47
N ILE A 1020 53.06 -6.09 15.77
CA ILE A 1020 53.14 -7.44 16.33
C ILE A 1020 52.00 -7.60 17.32
N ASN A 1021 51.10 -8.54 17.06
CA ASN A 1021 49.97 -8.85 17.92
C ASN A 1021 50.22 -10.05 18.84
N ALA A 1022 51.04 -11.02 18.41
CA ALA A 1022 51.34 -12.22 19.21
C ALA A 1022 52.75 -12.74 18.95
N ALA A 1023 53.40 -13.27 19.98
CA ALA A 1023 54.71 -13.91 19.87
C ALA A 1023 54.64 -15.28 19.16
N SER A 1024 53.47 -15.92 19.21
CA SER A 1024 53.19 -17.28 18.73
C SER A 1024 52.47 -17.33 17.37
N GLY A 1025 52.20 -16.17 16.75
CA GLY A 1025 51.47 -16.07 15.48
C GLY A 1025 52.34 -16.32 14.24
N SER A 1026 51.78 -16.06 13.05
CA SER A 1026 52.49 -16.23 11.77
C SER A 1026 52.82 -14.89 11.10
N GLN A 1027 53.89 -14.87 10.32
CA GLN A 1027 54.26 -13.71 9.51
C GLN A 1027 53.13 -13.31 8.54
N GLY A 1028 52.80 -12.03 8.51
CA GLY A 1028 51.79 -11.46 7.63
C GLY A 1028 50.34 -11.80 7.99
N GLN A 1029 50.06 -12.33 9.19
CA GLN A 1029 48.74 -12.78 9.63
C GLN A 1029 48.34 -12.18 10.99
N ASN A 1030 47.04 -12.18 11.30
CA ASN A 1030 46.49 -11.80 12.60
C ASN A 1030 45.81 -13.02 13.29
N PRO A 1031 46.20 -13.44 14.50
CA PRO A 1031 47.30 -12.92 15.31
C PRO A 1031 48.68 -13.31 14.74
N GLY A 1032 49.65 -12.41 14.82
CA GLY A 1032 50.97 -12.55 14.21
C GLY A 1032 51.69 -11.21 14.13
N TRP A 1033 52.43 -10.96 13.06
CA TRP A 1033 53.14 -9.71 12.84
C TRP A 1033 53.17 -9.31 11.37
N ASP A 1034 53.44 -8.04 11.08
CA ASP A 1034 53.48 -7.57 9.70
C ASP A 1034 54.66 -8.17 8.93
N LEU A 1035 54.47 -8.34 7.63
CA LEU A 1035 55.51 -8.80 6.72
C LEU A 1035 55.63 -7.84 5.53
N LEU A 1036 56.86 -7.43 5.21
CA LEU A 1036 57.20 -6.90 3.89
C LEU A 1036 57.78 -8.01 3.03
N ASN A 1037 57.09 -8.36 1.94
CA ASN A 1037 57.57 -9.34 0.97
C ASN A 1037 58.19 -8.64 -0.25
N VAL A 1038 59.50 -8.78 -0.45
CA VAL A 1038 60.26 -8.14 -1.53
C VAL A 1038 60.52 -9.14 -2.66
N ASN A 1039 59.77 -9.02 -3.75
CA ASN A 1039 59.91 -9.78 -4.99
C ASN A 1039 61.09 -9.26 -5.86
N GLY A 1040 62.21 -8.95 -5.21
CA GLY A 1040 63.44 -8.47 -5.83
C GLY A 1040 64.57 -8.37 -4.81
N THR A 1041 65.53 -7.48 -5.06
CA THR A 1041 66.61 -7.19 -4.13
C THR A 1041 66.20 -6.10 -3.14
N LEU A 1042 66.53 -6.26 -1.87
CA LEU A 1042 66.51 -5.17 -0.88
C LEU A 1042 67.87 -4.47 -0.85
N THR A 1043 67.90 -3.16 -1.03
CA THR A 1043 69.09 -2.32 -0.85
C THR A 1043 68.94 -1.47 0.40
N LEU A 1044 69.85 -1.66 1.35
CA LEU A 1044 69.96 -0.86 2.56
C LEU A 1044 71.08 0.17 2.35
N SER A 1045 70.76 1.46 2.43
CA SER A 1045 71.75 2.53 2.25
C SER A 1045 71.89 3.42 3.49
N ALA A 1046 71.53 2.90 4.66
CA ALA A 1046 71.70 3.55 5.95
C ALA A 1046 73.16 3.45 6.44
N SER A 1047 73.56 4.35 7.32
CA SER A 1047 74.88 4.34 7.97
C SER A 1047 74.73 4.56 9.47
N GLY A 1048 75.78 4.30 10.25
CA GLY A 1048 75.74 4.48 11.71
C GLY A 1048 75.30 5.87 12.20
N PHE A 1049 75.41 6.92 11.37
CA PHE A 1049 74.99 8.30 11.69
C PHE A 1049 73.62 8.69 11.13
N ASN A 1050 73.09 7.96 10.14
CA ASN A 1050 71.79 8.20 9.53
C ASN A 1050 71.04 6.87 9.44
N LYS A 1051 70.59 6.41 10.61
CA LYS A 1051 70.04 5.07 10.83
C LYS A 1051 68.65 4.92 10.23
N PHE A 1052 68.31 3.69 9.83
CA PHE A 1052 66.94 3.31 9.51
C PHE A 1052 66.19 2.95 10.80
N SER A 1053 65.01 3.53 11.01
CA SER A 1053 64.24 3.31 12.24
C SER A 1053 63.22 2.20 12.07
N ILE A 1054 63.22 1.22 12.96
CA ILE A 1054 62.14 0.24 13.11
C ILE A 1054 61.32 0.67 14.32
N ASN A 1055 60.08 1.06 14.08
CA ASN A 1055 59.13 1.50 15.10
C ASN A 1055 58.13 0.39 15.36
N LEU A 1056 58.14 -0.19 16.54
CA LEU A 1056 57.11 -1.16 16.90
C LEU A 1056 55.80 -0.43 17.24
N ALA A 1057 54.69 -0.90 16.69
CA ALA A 1057 53.36 -0.39 17.00
C ALA A 1057 52.47 -1.54 17.50
N SER A 1058 51.91 -1.42 18.70
CA SER A 1058 50.96 -2.39 19.28
C SER A 1058 49.53 -1.85 19.14
N LEU A 1059 48.65 -2.56 18.44
CA LEU A 1059 47.22 -2.21 18.41
C LEU A 1059 46.47 -2.92 19.57
N THR A 1060 46.18 -2.13 20.61
CA THR A 1060 45.20 -2.34 21.68
C THR A 1060 44.87 -3.78 22.10
N LEU A 1061 45.50 -4.18 23.21
CA LEU A 1061 44.93 -5.05 24.23
C LEU A 1061 43.58 -4.45 24.68
N SER A 1062 42.51 -5.21 24.52
CA SER A 1062 41.24 -4.91 25.17
C SER A 1062 41.42 -4.90 26.69
N ASP A 1063 41.23 -3.70 27.25
CA ASP A 1063 40.77 -3.37 28.60
C ASP A 1063 41.45 -4.04 29.82
N SER A 1064 42.38 -3.27 30.41
CA SER A 1064 42.93 -3.29 31.79
C SER A 1064 44.43 -3.62 31.89
N PRO A 1065 45.19 -2.99 32.82
CA PRO A 1065 46.62 -3.22 32.97
C PRO A 1065 46.87 -4.63 33.54
N GLY A 1066 47.18 -5.57 32.66
CA GLY A 1066 47.50 -6.95 33.05
C GLY A 1066 47.76 -7.88 31.85
N ALA A 1067 49.02 -7.91 31.39
CA ALA A 1067 49.69 -8.94 30.59
C ALA A 1067 49.06 -9.38 29.24
N VAL A 1068 49.75 -9.07 28.14
CA VAL A 1068 49.70 -9.89 26.91
C VAL A 1068 50.11 -11.32 27.30
N SER A 1069 49.27 -12.33 27.08
CA SER A 1069 49.50 -13.69 27.61
C SER A 1069 50.74 -14.39 27.05
N ASP A 1070 51.20 -13.99 25.86
CA ASP A 1070 52.20 -14.75 25.09
C ASP A 1070 53.58 -14.06 25.02
N PHE A 1071 53.73 -12.81 25.50
CA PHE A 1071 55.03 -12.11 25.55
C PHE A 1071 55.64 -12.17 26.95
N ASN A 1072 56.40 -13.23 27.22
CA ASN A 1072 57.24 -13.37 28.41
C ASN A 1072 58.61 -12.69 28.21
N PRO A 1073 58.97 -11.64 28.96
CA PRO A 1073 60.26 -10.94 28.82
C PRO A 1073 61.48 -11.80 29.21
N ASN A 1074 61.25 -12.98 29.81
CA ASN A 1074 62.31 -13.93 30.17
C ASN A 1074 62.59 -14.96 29.07
N LEU A 1075 61.86 -14.94 27.94
CA LEU A 1075 62.12 -15.79 26.78
C LEU A 1075 62.79 -14.98 25.67
N SER A 1076 63.53 -15.65 24.80
CA SER A 1076 64.08 -15.06 23.59
C SER A 1076 63.10 -15.21 22.42
N TYR A 1077 63.04 -14.20 21.55
CA TYR A 1077 62.15 -14.19 20.38
C TYR A 1077 62.91 -13.87 19.10
N HIS A 1078 62.42 -14.43 17.98
CA HIS A 1078 62.92 -14.19 16.63
C HIS A 1078 61.72 -13.96 15.71
N PHE A 1079 61.69 -12.82 15.04
CA PHE A 1079 60.57 -12.42 14.19
C PHE A 1079 61.06 -11.91 12.84
N THR A 1080 60.73 -12.63 11.77
CA THR A 1080 60.98 -12.16 10.39
C THR A 1080 59.96 -11.10 10.01
N PHE A 1081 60.41 -9.86 9.80
CA PHE A 1081 59.53 -8.75 9.41
C PHE A 1081 59.66 -8.39 7.92
N LEU A 1082 60.67 -8.94 7.24
CA LEU A 1082 60.92 -8.71 5.82
C LEU A 1082 61.57 -9.95 5.21
N SER A 1083 61.09 -10.36 4.04
CA SER A 1083 61.68 -11.41 3.22
C SER A 1083 62.00 -10.92 1.81
N THR A 1084 63.05 -11.46 1.18
CA THR A 1084 63.47 -11.09 -0.18
C THR A 1084 63.65 -12.30 -1.10
N SER A 1085 63.31 -12.17 -2.37
CA SER A 1085 63.55 -13.24 -3.36
C SER A 1085 64.96 -13.22 -3.96
N ALA A 1086 65.57 -12.04 -4.11
CA ALA A 1086 66.89 -11.85 -4.73
C ALA A 1086 67.97 -11.34 -3.76
N GLY A 1087 67.74 -11.45 -2.45
CA GLY A 1087 68.72 -11.14 -1.40
C GLY A 1087 68.74 -9.69 -0.93
N ILE A 1088 69.60 -9.44 0.06
CA ILE A 1088 69.77 -8.15 0.74
C ILE A 1088 71.19 -7.64 0.50
N SER A 1089 71.32 -6.37 0.10
CA SER A 1089 72.58 -5.66 -0.11
C SER A 1089 72.73 -4.50 0.87
N GLY A 1090 73.93 -4.30 1.42
CA GLY A 1090 74.24 -3.18 2.31
C GLY A 1090 73.78 -3.36 3.76
N PHE A 1091 73.54 -4.59 4.22
CA PHE A 1091 73.18 -4.85 5.62
C PHE A 1091 74.33 -4.51 6.57
N ASP A 1092 74.06 -3.60 7.50
CA ASP A 1092 74.90 -3.27 8.64
C ASP A 1092 73.99 -3.19 9.89
N PRO A 1093 74.16 -4.07 10.89
CA PRO A 1093 73.29 -4.06 12.07
C PRO A 1093 73.40 -2.76 12.89
N SER A 1094 74.52 -2.03 12.78
CA SER A 1094 74.70 -0.73 13.46
C SER A 1094 73.89 0.41 12.83
N ALA A 1095 73.41 0.21 11.59
CA ALA A 1095 72.63 1.17 10.82
C ALA A 1095 71.12 1.15 11.16
N PHE A 1096 70.68 0.32 12.11
CA PHE A 1096 69.30 0.29 12.60
C PHE A 1096 69.15 0.98 13.94
N SER A 1097 68.07 1.74 14.11
CA SER A 1097 67.55 2.19 15.40
C SER A 1097 66.21 1.53 15.67
N LEU A 1098 66.04 1.00 16.88
CA LEU A 1098 64.80 0.34 17.28
C LEU A 1098 64.06 1.18 18.32
N ASN A 1099 62.78 1.41 18.08
CA ASN A 1099 61.88 2.01 19.04
C ASN A 1099 60.90 0.95 19.56
N THR A 1100 61.14 0.50 20.79
CA THR A 1100 60.34 -0.55 21.47
C THR A 1100 59.36 0.01 22.49
N SER A 1101 59.14 1.33 22.51
CA SER A 1101 58.31 2.00 23.53
C SER A 1101 56.84 1.55 23.51
N ALA A 1102 56.39 0.91 22.43
CA ALA A 1102 55.04 0.36 22.31
C ALA A 1102 54.80 -0.91 23.16
N PHE A 1103 55.83 -1.55 23.72
CA PHE A 1103 55.64 -2.65 24.65
C PHE A 1103 55.27 -2.16 26.05
N SER A 1104 54.20 -2.72 26.62
CA SER A 1104 53.79 -2.45 28.01
C SER A 1104 54.62 -3.18 29.06
N ASN A 1105 55.29 -4.28 28.68
CA ASN A 1105 56.17 -5.05 29.55
C ASN A 1105 57.60 -4.51 29.48
N SER A 1106 58.28 -4.40 30.62
CA SER A 1106 59.71 -4.04 30.68
C SER A 1106 60.57 -5.22 30.24
N PHE A 1107 61.16 -5.13 29.04
CA PHE A 1107 62.14 -6.08 28.54
C PHE A 1107 63.55 -5.70 29.07
N SER A 1108 64.18 -6.56 29.87
CA SER A 1108 65.51 -6.31 30.47
C SER A 1108 66.70 -6.81 29.63
N GLY A 1109 66.44 -7.69 28.66
CA GLY A 1109 67.36 -8.15 27.63
C GLY A 1109 67.66 -7.16 26.51
N SER A 1110 68.33 -7.62 25.45
CA SER A 1110 68.75 -6.78 24.32
C SER A 1110 67.98 -7.10 23.05
N TRP A 1111 67.65 -6.06 22.29
CA TRP A 1111 67.09 -6.19 20.95
C TRP A 1111 68.17 -6.00 19.88
N SER A 1112 68.11 -6.77 18.81
CA SER A 1112 69.01 -6.66 17.65
C SER A 1112 68.30 -7.02 16.35
N VAL A 1113 68.83 -6.54 15.23
CA VAL A 1113 68.39 -6.96 13.89
C VAL A 1113 69.46 -7.89 13.32
N SER A 1114 69.05 -9.05 12.80
CA SER A 1114 69.92 -9.97 12.06
C SER A 1114 69.44 -10.16 10.62
N GLN A 1115 70.36 -10.60 9.77
CA GLN A 1115 70.06 -11.11 8.43
C GLN A 1115 70.25 -12.63 8.45
N ASP A 1116 69.20 -13.37 8.11
CA ASP A 1116 69.21 -14.82 8.01
C ASP A 1116 68.93 -15.22 6.55
N GLY A 1117 70.00 -15.42 5.77
CA GLY A 1117 69.88 -15.63 4.33
C GLY A 1117 69.25 -14.41 3.63
N ASN A 1118 68.01 -14.58 3.17
CA ASN A 1118 67.25 -13.56 2.45
C ASN A 1118 66.26 -12.79 3.33
N ASP A 1119 66.20 -13.09 4.63
CA ASP A 1119 65.24 -12.53 5.57
C ASP A 1119 65.91 -11.54 6.52
N LEU A 1120 65.19 -10.47 6.89
CA LEU A 1120 65.55 -9.62 8.03
C LEU A 1120 64.66 -9.98 9.23
N SER A 1121 65.31 -10.21 10.35
CA SER A 1121 64.69 -10.67 11.58
C SER A 1121 64.99 -9.72 12.73
N LEU A 1122 63.97 -9.42 13.52
CA LEU A 1122 64.13 -8.76 14.81
C LEU A 1122 64.28 -9.82 15.91
N ASN A 1123 65.36 -9.73 16.67
CA ASN A 1123 65.68 -10.67 17.74
C ASN A 1123 65.62 -9.98 19.09
N TYR A 1124 64.97 -10.63 20.05
CA TYR A 1124 65.09 -10.32 21.46
C TYR A 1124 65.83 -11.43 22.17
N ALA A 1125 66.95 -11.10 22.82
CA ALA A 1125 67.68 -12.03 23.68
C ALA A 1125 67.40 -11.71 25.14
N SER A 1126 66.84 -12.66 25.89
CA SER A 1126 66.54 -12.43 27.31
C SER A 1126 67.81 -12.26 28.15
N ALA A 1127 67.75 -11.41 29.18
CA ALA A 1127 68.83 -11.22 30.16
C ALA A 1127 68.93 -12.38 31.17
N VAL A 1128 67.92 -13.25 31.26
CA VAL A 1128 67.93 -14.44 32.12
C VAL A 1128 68.55 -15.60 31.33
N PRO A 1129 69.61 -16.27 31.81
CA PRO A 1129 70.13 -17.46 31.16
C PRO A 1129 69.01 -18.50 31.06
N GLU A 1130 68.78 -19.05 29.86
CA GLU A 1130 67.97 -20.26 29.68
C GLU A 1130 68.31 -21.26 30.78
N PRO A 1131 67.34 -21.82 31.54
CA PRO A 1131 67.62 -22.87 32.49
C PRO A 1131 68.12 -24.08 31.69
N SER A 1132 69.44 -24.19 31.58
CA SER A 1132 70.09 -25.31 30.92
C SER A 1132 69.61 -26.60 31.56
N SER A 1133 69.03 -27.47 30.75
CA SER A 1133 69.33 -28.89 30.73
C SER A 1133 70.07 -29.38 31.98
N TYR A 1134 69.33 -29.76 33.02
CA TYR A 1134 69.83 -30.69 34.01
C TYR A 1134 70.08 -32.04 33.31
N ALA A 1135 71.26 -32.18 32.69
CA ALA A 1135 71.80 -33.47 32.27
C ALA A 1135 73.13 -33.67 32.99
N THR A 1136 73.00 -34.02 34.26
CA THR A 1136 74.04 -34.64 35.07
C THR A 1136 74.53 -35.92 34.38
N LEU A 1137 75.85 -36.10 34.34
CA LEU A 1137 76.55 -37.33 33.96
C LEU A 1137 75.85 -38.61 34.47
N ILE A 1138 75.40 -39.45 33.55
CA ILE A 1138 75.37 -40.91 33.74
C ILE A 1138 76.13 -41.57 32.59
N SER A 1139 76.95 -42.53 32.98
CA SER A 1139 78.03 -43.21 32.30
C SER A 1139 77.71 -43.93 30.98
N LEU A 1140 78.78 -44.09 30.19
CA LEU A 1140 78.95 -44.93 29.01
C LEU A 1140 78.35 -46.34 29.10
N SER A 1141 77.65 -46.74 28.02
CA SER A 1141 77.75 -48.00 27.27
C SER A 1141 76.87 -47.81 26.02
N SER A 1142 77.20 -48.10 24.76
CA SER A 1142 78.04 -49.14 24.17
C SER A 1142 78.19 -48.88 22.64
N LEU A 1143 79.38 -49.19 22.10
CA LEU A 1143 79.67 -49.67 20.73
C LEU A 1143 79.16 -48.88 19.50
N ALA A 1144 80.11 -48.29 18.75
CA ALA A 1144 80.15 -48.45 17.30
C ALA A 1144 81.60 -48.46 16.79
N PHE A 1145 82.02 -49.67 16.47
CA PHE A 1145 83.19 -50.06 15.70
C PHE A 1145 83.10 -49.47 14.29
N VAL A 1146 84.19 -48.92 13.74
CA VAL A 1146 84.73 -49.26 12.40
C VAL A 1146 86.04 -48.51 12.18
N ALA A 1147 87.06 -49.31 11.90
CA ALA A 1147 88.44 -48.93 11.67
C ALA A 1147 88.68 -48.32 10.28
N SER A 1148 89.67 -47.44 10.19
CA SER A 1148 90.52 -47.35 9.00
C SER A 1148 91.99 -47.23 9.42
N ARG A 1149 92.76 -48.27 9.10
CA ARG A 1149 94.20 -48.44 9.34
C ARG A 1149 95.03 -47.69 8.30
N ARG A 1150 96.12 -47.05 8.74
CA ARG A 1150 97.51 -47.16 8.19
C ARG A 1150 98.48 -46.52 9.21
N ARG A 1151 99.17 -47.29 10.07
CA ARG A 1151 100.58 -47.76 9.98
C ARG A 1151 101.55 -46.64 9.52
N LYS A 1152 102.70 -46.36 10.17
CA LYS A 1152 103.62 -47.22 10.95
C LYS A 1152 104.78 -46.37 11.54
N SER A 1153 105.42 -46.93 12.59
CA SER A 1153 106.89 -46.92 12.86
C SER A 1153 107.48 -45.69 13.61
N ARG A 1154 108.31 -45.79 14.66
CA ARG A 1154 109.02 -46.90 15.37
C ARG A 1154 109.69 -46.34 16.65
N ARG A 1155 109.77 -47.17 17.72
CA ARG A 1155 110.89 -47.50 18.66
C ARG A 1155 111.80 -46.38 19.21
N SER A 1156 112.36 -46.44 20.42
CA SER A 1156 112.50 -47.40 21.55
C SER A 1156 112.75 -46.55 22.81
N SER A 1157 112.65 -46.99 24.06
CA SER A 1157 112.96 -48.27 24.72
C SER A 1157 112.23 -48.35 26.04
#